data_AF-A0A6A4VUD3-F1
#
_entry.id   AF-A0A6A4VUD3-F1
#
_cell.length_a   1.000
_cell.length_b   1.000
_cell.length_c   1.000
_cell.angle_alpha   90.00
_cell.angle_beta   90.00
_cell.angle_gamma   90.00
#
_symmetry.space_group_name_H-M   'P 1'
#
loop_
_entity.id
_entity.type
_entity.pdbx_description
1 polymer ?
#
loop_
_entity_poly.entity_id
_entity_poly.type
_entity_poly.pdbx_seq_one_letter_code
_entity_poly.pdbx_strand_id
1 'polypeptide(L)'
;MFGDRQPPAMFGCSSGTTGRAKLIPISARGLDFTAMVAGFYGSEQRDLLPISLGRSLSTFCAPRYRFTDSGIKIGSVMATAMQSPTATLLGTLPPEAMTIGDQEASKYVGLLFGLRDPNVERLDGSFASNMFTLLKFLEDHWQSLVRDLRRGRLDEKVNVTPEVREKLNGLLQPEPERASQLEAEFSKGFDNIMLRIFPKMSLVASNSSGSSMAVYKERCRPYLGDLTIHSPIYICTEGLLGMNIRHGRDRPGYVLVPSEAYLEFLPVDDQGVAAEGAQPVQANEVEVGKMYEIIITNVSGFYRYRLGDIVEVVGFFNQIPLVDFMFRWISLRFSVLYRDEGFIARLREKLLAPIISQCVAEALQTRDREIEQLRAQLSAAQNDVDSLEQYSRRNSLMITGLPESARESTDALVIDLAKAAGVTVTVADLDRSHRVGPPRRDRPRQIIAKFVAFNKRQELLEARTNLRAGRVQQHPILTQQVLANTYIAENLTKRNQLILFVARQLRRKGKLHSAWTNNCVIKVRTREGGPTTKINSLTGLRDVVGDDPDIRSALQQTGVAAAPAPGAGRAPIARVPEPAAARRPAEGDTAVTGNGQMLNVNFEKLSEQSFTSSLESAVRCWGGIKLLDFTTAESVLSRGEADGQPPHYLVFLETEGGIPTEKQKNMIDEKLCEQNYVYKSFRVKNAIGPMKVMSVIPGTFSKYRDQLISGSSTFLLQFKQPRVLRSEKQVQFFMEHRLEEKKQ
;
A
#
# COMPACT_ATOMS: atom_id res chain seq x y z
N MET A 1 3.98 22.73 17.66
CA MET A 1 5.14 21.83 17.75
C MET A 1 6.36 22.44 17.09
N PHE A 2 6.19 23.11 15.95
CA PHE A 2 7.11 24.17 15.49
C PHE A 2 6.40 25.52 15.68
N GLY A 3 7.10 26.55 16.14
CA GLY A 3 6.55 27.90 16.13
C GLY A 3 6.58 28.49 14.72
N ASP A 4 5.83 29.56 14.46
CA ASP A 4 5.77 30.26 13.16
C ASP A 4 7.16 30.72 12.64
N ARG A 5 8.16 30.73 13.52
CA ARG A 5 9.54 31.15 13.25
C ARG A 5 10.49 30.02 12.82
N GLN A 6 10.09 28.74 12.87
CA GLN A 6 10.95 27.60 12.52
C GLN A 6 10.17 26.47 11.82
N PRO A 7 9.77 26.64 10.55
CA PRO A 7 9.08 25.59 9.80
C PRO A 7 9.96 24.33 9.66
N PRO A 8 9.37 23.13 9.58
CA PRO A 8 10.13 21.90 9.34
C PRO A 8 10.77 21.97 7.94
N ALA A 9 12.08 21.75 7.89
CA ALA A 9 12.84 21.79 6.66
C ALA A 9 12.74 20.45 5.89
N MET A 10 12.56 19.34 6.59
CA MET A 10 12.17 18.07 6.00
C MET A 10 11.44 17.16 7.01
N PHE A 11 10.84 16.09 6.52
CA PHE A 11 10.42 14.95 7.32
C PHE A 11 11.36 13.77 7.12
N GLY A 12 12.05 13.37 8.18
CA GLY A 12 12.81 12.13 8.27
C GLY A 12 11.88 10.92 8.30
N CYS A 13 12.08 9.95 7.40
CA CYS A 13 11.45 8.64 7.54
C CYS A 13 12.22 7.82 8.57
N SER A 14 11.65 7.65 9.78
CA SER A 14 12.31 6.77 10.74
C SER A 14 12.19 5.32 10.31
N SER A 15 13.28 4.57 10.40
CA SER A 15 13.31 3.10 10.21
C SER A 15 12.60 2.35 11.34
N GLY A 16 11.96 3.06 12.27
CA GLY A 16 11.44 2.54 13.54
C GLY A 16 9.92 2.32 13.57
N THR A 17 9.29 1.95 12.46
CA THR A 17 7.85 1.66 12.46
C THR A 17 7.51 0.35 11.77
N THR A 18 6.80 -0.49 12.50
CA THR A 18 6.03 -1.62 12.02
C THR A 18 4.74 -1.07 11.39
N GLY A 19 4.82 -0.64 10.13
CA GLY A 19 3.72 -0.03 9.38
C GLY A 19 4.14 1.16 8.51
N ARG A 20 3.28 2.18 8.37
CA ARG A 20 3.66 3.45 7.69
C ARG A 20 4.80 4.12 8.46
N ALA A 21 5.90 4.41 7.74
CA ALA A 21 7.06 5.16 8.25
C ALA A 21 6.62 6.40 9.04
N LYS A 22 7.08 6.54 10.29
CA LYS A 22 6.93 7.78 11.08
C LYS A 22 7.58 8.91 10.29
N LEU A 23 6.83 9.98 10.06
CA LEU A 23 7.34 11.23 9.52
C LEU A 23 7.82 12.09 10.69
N ILE A 24 9.12 12.05 10.94
CA ILE A 24 9.78 12.81 12.01
C ILE A 24 10.11 14.18 11.45
N PRO A 25 9.50 15.27 11.95
CA PRO A 25 9.81 16.59 11.45
C PRO A 25 11.21 17.01 11.92
N ILE A 26 11.99 17.60 11.02
CA ILE A 26 13.36 18.05 11.28
C ILE A 26 13.43 19.55 11.01
N SER A 27 13.90 20.33 11.98
CA SER A 27 14.16 21.76 11.81
C SER A 27 15.40 21.99 10.93
N ALA A 28 15.56 23.19 10.36
CA ALA A 28 16.78 23.55 9.63
C ALA A 28 18.05 23.39 10.49
N ARG A 29 17.96 23.71 11.80
CA ARG A 29 19.05 23.50 12.77
C ARG A 29 19.32 22.01 13.01
N GLY A 30 18.28 21.17 13.08
CA GLY A 30 18.44 19.71 13.20
C GLY A 30 18.98 19.04 11.93
N LEU A 31 18.93 19.72 10.78
CA LEU A 31 19.51 19.31 9.51
C LEU A 31 20.99 19.69 9.36
N ASP A 32 21.51 20.60 10.20
CA ASP A 32 22.92 21.02 10.19
C ASP A 32 23.83 19.99 10.88
N PHE A 33 23.63 18.74 10.49
CA PHE A 33 24.37 17.57 10.91
C PHE A 33 25.84 17.64 10.43
N THR A 34 26.12 18.48 9.41
CA THR A 34 27.46 18.65 8.83
C THR A 34 28.38 19.42 9.77
N ALA A 35 27.94 20.51 10.41
CA ALA A 35 28.74 21.21 11.42
C ALA A 35 29.04 20.32 12.63
N MET A 36 28.08 19.48 13.00
CA MET A 36 28.16 18.53 14.12
C MET A 36 29.14 17.37 13.83
N VAL A 37 29.07 16.76 12.66
CA VAL A 37 30.01 15.70 12.22
C VAL A 37 31.39 16.28 11.87
N ALA A 38 31.46 17.50 11.34
CA ALA A 38 32.72 18.20 11.11
C ALA A 38 33.42 18.59 12.42
N GLY A 39 32.66 19.02 13.45
CA GLY A 39 33.18 19.16 14.81
C GLY A 39 33.67 17.82 15.38
N PHE A 40 32.91 16.75 15.16
CA PHE A 40 33.23 15.38 15.59
C PHE A 40 34.57 14.85 15.04
N TYR A 41 34.88 15.08 13.76
CA TYR A 41 36.17 14.69 13.16
C TYR A 41 37.27 15.73 13.37
N GLY A 42 36.90 17.01 13.56
CA GLY A 42 37.83 18.14 13.52
C GLY A 42 38.44 18.55 14.86
N SER A 43 37.74 18.47 16.00
CA SER A 43 38.18 19.13 17.24
C SER A 43 38.51 18.22 18.43
N GLU A 44 37.91 17.03 18.56
CA GLU A 44 37.97 16.25 19.83
C GLU A 44 38.67 14.88 19.72
N GLN A 45 38.88 14.34 18.52
CA GLN A 45 39.47 12.99 18.38
C GLN A 45 40.98 12.94 18.54
N ARG A 46 41.72 14.04 18.28
CA ARG A 46 43.21 14.01 18.23
C ARG A 46 43.87 13.66 19.56
N ASP A 47 43.27 14.06 20.69
CA ASP A 47 43.83 13.87 22.02
C ASP A 47 43.29 12.61 22.74
N LEU A 48 42.15 12.08 22.29
CA LEU A 48 41.48 10.92 22.92
C LEU A 48 41.68 9.61 22.14
N LEU A 49 41.96 9.67 20.84
CA LEU A 49 42.02 8.51 19.94
C LEU A 49 43.10 8.70 18.85
N PRO A 50 43.96 7.70 18.55
CA PRO A 50 44.88 7.77 17.41
C PRO A 50 44.11 7.52 16.10
N ILE A 51 43.21 8.43 15.73
CA ILE A 51 42.38 8.32 14.53
C ILE A 51 42.96 9.20 13.42
N SER A 52 43.19 8.60 12.25
CA SER A 52 43.64 9.31 11.06
C SER A 52 42.49 10.02 10.35
N LEU A 53 42.74 11.24 9.85
CA LEU A 53 41.90 11.94 8.87
C LEU A 53 42.22 11.52 7.42
N GLY A 54 42.90 10.38 7.25
CA GLY A 54 43.25 9.81 5.97
C GLY A 54 42.03 9.48 5.09
N ARG A 55 42.31 9.19 3.81
CA ARG A 55 41.29 8.89 2.79
C ARG A 55 40.36 7.78 3.26
N SER A 56 39.05 8.02 3.15
CA SER A 56 38.01 7.06 3.53
C SER A 56 37.38 6.39 2.30
N LEU A 57 37.33 5.06 2.32
CA LEU A 57 36.47 4.27 1.44
C LEU A 57 35.06 4.24 2.03
N SER A 58 34.10 4.74 1.26
CA SER A 58 32.68 4.67 1.58
C SER A 58 31.84 4.51 0.32
N THR A 59 30.62 4.01 0.48
CA THR A 59 29.64 3.91 -0.61
C THR A 59 28.41 4.75 -0.29
N PHE A 60 27.90 5.46 -1.29
CA PHE A 60 26.71 6.30 -1.14
C PHE A 60 25.70 5.98 -2.24
N CYS A 61 24.45 5.74 -1.84
CA CYS A 61 23.33 5.59 -2.76
C CYS A 61 22.38 6.77 -2.57
N ALA A 62 22.12 7.50 -3.66
CA ALA A 62 21.28 8.68 -3.65
C ALA A 62 19.87 8.34 -3.12
N PRO A 63 19.39 9.06 -2.09
CA PRO A 63 18.06 8.83 -1.56
C PRO A 63 16.99 9.28 -2.56
N ARG A 64 15.90 8.51 -2.65
CA ARG A 64 14.69 8.95 -3.36
C ARG A 64 13.82 9.76 -2.40
N TYR A 65 13.57 11.01 -2.75
CA TYR A 65 12.72 11.90 -1.97
C TYR A 65 11.25 11.77 -2.38
N ARG A 66 10.37 11.92 -1.40
CA ARG A 66 8.94 12.21 -1.59
C ARG A 66 8.67 13.63 -1.09
N PHE A 67 7.48 14.15 -1.35
CA PHE A 67 7.08 15.48 -0.90
C PHE A 67 5.71 15.42 -0.25
N THR A 68 5.47 16.26 0.76
CA THR A 68 4.12 16.51 1.30
C THR A 68 3.28 17.26 0.27
N ASP A 69 1.96 17.32 0.47
CA ASP A 69 1.05 18.11 -0.39
C ASP A 69 1.42 19.60 -0.41
N SER A 70 2.07 20.09 0.66
CA SER A 70 2.62 21.45 0.78
C SER A 70 4.04 21.61 0.22
N GLY A 71 4.63 20.58 -0.39
CA GLY A 71 5.96 20.62 -1.02
C GLY A 71 7.15 20.39 -0.09
N ILE A 72 6.96 19.95 1.15
CA ILE A 72 8.05 19.68 2.10
C ILE A 72 8.69 18.33 1.82
N LYS A 73 10.02 18.28 1.78
CA LYS A 73 10.80 17.07 1.47
C LYS A 73 10.61 15.97 2.52
N ILE A 74 10.45 14.73 2.08
CA ILE A 74 10.33 13.51 2.88
C ILE A 74 11.42 12.52 2.45
N GLY A 75 12.28 12.07 3.36
CA GLY A 75 13.36 11.13 3.01
C GLY A 75 14.29 10.76 4.17
N SER A 76 15.44 10.16 3.84
CA SER A 76 16.47 9.83 4.82
C SER A 76 17.24 11.10 5.23
N VAL A 77 17.26 11.38 6.53
CA VAL A 77 17.99 12.54 7.09
C VAL A 77 19.49 12.38 6.86
N MET A 78 20.04 11.20 7.21
CA MET A 78 21.47 10.90 7.05
C MET A 78 21.92 10.99 5.59
N ALA A 79 21.15 10.40 4.66
CA ALA A 79 21.54 10.45 3.25
C ALA A 79 21.47 11.88 2.69
N THR A 80 20.61 12.74 3.25
CA THR A 80 20.55 14.16 2.88
C THR A 80 21.74 14.94 3.43
N ALA A 81 22.14 14.67 4.68
CA ALA A 81 23.29 15.32 5.30
C ALA A 81 24.63 14.97 4.62
N MET A 82 24.76 13.71 4.17
CA MET A 82 25.97 13.22 3.50
C MET A 82 26.20 13.82 2.11
N GLN A 83 25.23 14.55 1.52
CA GLN A 83 25.41 15.27 0.26
C GLN A 83 26.17 16.61 0.41
N SER A 84 26.74 16.89 1.59
CA SER A 84 27.47 18.13 1.84
C SER A 84 28.89 18.13 1.24
N PRO A 85 29.43 19.31 0.86
CA PRO A 85 30.80 19.41 0.32
C PRO A 85 31.88 18.84 1.25
N THR A 86 31.70 18.96 2.57
CA THR A 86 32.65 18.46 3.57
C THR A 86 32.77 16.93 3.56
N ALA A 87 31.66 16.21 3.37
CA ALA A 87 31.68 14.74 3.29
C ALA A 87 32.42 14.26 2.03
N THR A 88 32.40 15.05 0.95
CA THR A 88 33.10 14.72 -0.30
C THR A 88 34.62 14.87 -0.17
N LEU A 89 35.10 15.81 0.66
CA LEU A 89 36.55 16.08 0.80
C LEU A 89 37.35 14.96 1.48
N LEU A 90 36.71 14.14 2.32
CA LEU A 90 37.36 13.05 3.07
C LEU A 90 37.22 11.68 2.39
N GLY A 91 36.31 11.54 1.43
CA GLY A 91 36.00 10.27 0.76
C GLY A 91 36.80 10.05 -0.53
N THR A 92 36.92 8.79 -0.95
CA THR A 92 37.41 8.43 -2.29
C THR A 92 36.35 8.61 -3.39
N LEU A 93 35.10 8.83 -3.00
CA LEU A 93 33.96 8.88 -3.91
C LEU A 93 33.80 10.29 -4.53
N PRO A 94 33.76 10.42 -5.87
CA PRO A 94 33.56 11.71 -6.51
C PRO A 94 32.10 12.20 -6.38
N PRO A 95 31.84 13.53 -6.39
CA PRO A 95 30.49 14.10 -6.31
C PRO A 95 29.49 13.49 -7.31
N GLU A 96 29.95 13.20 -8.52
CA GLU A 96 29.13 12.66 -9.61
C GLU A 96 28.56 11.28 -9.24
N ALA A 97 29.34 10.46 -8.53
CA ALA A 97 28.89 9.15 -8.06
C ALA A 97 27.83 9.25 -6.96
N MET A 98 27.75 10.38 -6.23
CA MET A 98 26.75 10.57 -5.18
C MET A 98 25.32 10.75 -5.72
N THR A 99 25.15 10.87 -7.04
CA THR A 99 23.85 10.97 -7.71
C THR A 99 23.24 9.61 -8.07
N ILE A 100 24.01 8.52 -7.94
CA ILE A 100 23.59 7.17 -8.33
C ILE A 100 22.50 6.67 -7.35
N GLY A 101 21.31 6.39 -7.87
CA GLY A 101 20.17 5.89 -7.07
C GLY A 101 20.02 4.36 -7.04
N ASP A 102 20.92 3.63 -7.70
CA ASP A 102 20.95 2.17 -7.75
C ASP A 102 22.00 1.62 -6.75
N GLN A 103 21.60 0.66 -5.91
CA GLN A 103 22.45 0.20 -4.80
C GLN A 103 23.65 -0.62 -5.26
N GLU A 104 23.49 -1.49 -6.25
CA GLU A 104 24.60 -2.30 -6.77
C GLU A 104 25.60 -1.44 -7.53
N ALA A 105 25.10 -0.54 -8.38
CA ALA A 105 25.94 0.42 -9.09
C ALA A 105 26.70 1.34 -8.11
N SER A 106 26.05 1.80 -7.04
CA SER A 106 26.69 2.63 -6.01
C SER A 106 27.83 1.88 -5.29
N LYS A 107 27.63 0.60 -4.95
CA LYS A 107 28.68 -0.25 -4.36
C LYS A 107 29.83 -0.44 -5.33
N TYR A 108 29.53 -0.79 -6.59
CA TYR A 108 30.52 -1.02 -7.62
C TYR A 108 31.40 0.22 -7.87
N VAL A 109 30.77 1.38 -8.09
CA VAL A 109 31.48 2.64 -8.33
C VAL A 109 32.28 3.06 -7.10
N GLY A 110 31.71 2.95 -5.89
CA GLY A 110 32.44 3.28 -4.66
C GLY A 110 33.68 2.41 -4.43
N LEU A 111 33.56 1.09 -4.64
CA LEU A 111 34.71 0.18 -4.60
C LEU A 111 35.73 0.49 -5.69
N LEU A 112 35.29 0.73 -6.92
CA LEU A 112 36.20 1.02 -8.04
C LEU A 112 37.06 2.26 -7.74
N PHE A 113 36.45 3.36 -7.27
CA PHE A 113 37.19 4.57 -6.91
C PHE A 113 38.03 4.42 -5.64
N GLY A 114 37.59 3.64 -4.65
CA GLY A 114 38.40 3.40 -3.45
C GLY A 114 39.60 2.49 -3.69
N LEU A 115 39.45 1.43 -4.51
CA LEU A 115 40.53 0.50 -4.85
C LEU A 115 41.69 1.16 -5.60
N ARG A 116 41.44 2.27 -6.29
CA ARG A 116 42.46 3.11 -6.93
C ARG A 116 43.47 3.67 -5.95
N ASP A 117 43.04 4.03 -4.75
CA ASP A 117 43.89 4.70 -3.77
C ASP A 117 44.49 3.69 -2.78
N PRO A 118 45.79 3.35 -2.86
CA PRO A 118 46.40 2.44 -1.90
C PRO A 118 46.53 3.05 -0.50
N ASN A 119 46.29 4.36 -0.35
CA ASN A 119 46.39 5.08 0.92
C ASN A 119 45.04 5.24 1.62
N VAL A 120 44.03 4.43 1.30
CA VAL A 120 42.82 4.37 2.11
C VAL A 120 43.20 3.94 3.52
N GLU A 121 42.87 4.77 4.51
CA GLU A 121 43.18 4.54 5.92
C GLU A 121 41.93 4.13 6.72
N ARG A 122 40.75 4.35 6.12
CA ARG A 122 39.46 4.15 6.77
C ARG A 122 38.44 3.48 5.87
N LEU A 123 37.59 2.67 6.49
CA LEU A 123 36.40 2.11 5.87
C LEU A 123 35.17 2.56 6.66
N ASP A 124 34.36 3.43 6.05
CA ASP A 124 33.16 3.98 6.68
C ASP A 124 31.90 3.35 6.09
N GLY A 125 31.02 2.86 6.97
CA GLY A 125 29.73 2.28 6.62
C GLY A 125 28.64 2.73 7.59
N SER A 126 27.39 2.70 7.14
CA SER A 126 26.27 3.13 7.99
C SER A 126 25.90 2.09 9.06
N PHE A 127 26.05 0.79 8.76
CA PHE A 127 25.74 -0.34 9.64
C PHE A 127 26.64 -1.54 9.34
N ALA A 128 26.91 -2.37 10.35
CA ALA A 128 27.76 -3.57 10.19
C ALA A 128 27.21 -4.53 9.12
N SER A 129 25.88 -4.60 8.95
CA SER A 129 25.25 -5.35 7.85
C SER A 129 25.65 -4.82 6.47
N ASN A 130 25.59 -3.49 6.28
CA ASN A 130 25.98 -2.86 5.02
C ASN A 130 27.47 -3.10 4.75
N MET A 131 28.30 -3.06 5.79
CA MET A 131 29.71 -3.40 5.72
C MET A 131 29.93 -4.82 5.20
N PHE A 132 29.27 -5.81 5.82
CA PHE A 132 29.34 -7.20 5.37
C PHE A 132 28.89 -7.35 3.91
N THR A 133 27.77 -6.73 3.53
CA THR A 133 27.29 -6.81 2.14
C THR A 133 28.22 -6.12 1.14
N LEU A 134 29.01 -5.13 1.56
CA LEU A 134 30.00 -4.47 0.71
C LEU A 134 31.23 -5.36 0.52
N LEU A 135 31.72 -5.97 1.60
CA LEU A 135 32.85 -6.90 1.58
C LEU A 135 32.53 -8.14 0.75
N LYS A 136 31.32 -8.69 0.91
CA LYS A 136 30.86 -9.82 0.10
C LYS A 136 30.71 -9.44 -1.38
N PHE A 137 30.19 -8.24 -1.66
CA PHE A 137 30.11 -7.73 -3.03
C PHE A 137 31.51 -7.56 -3.65
N LEU A 138 32.51 -7.08 -2.88
CA LEU A 138 33.89 -7.04 -3.35
C LEU A 138 34.39 -8.45 -3.72
N GLU A 139 34.11 -9.45 -2.89
CA GLU A 139 34.45 -10.86 -3.15
C GLU A 139 33.80 -11.43 -4.42
N ASP A 140 32.53 -11.13 -4.64
CA ASP A 140 31.80 -11.70 -5.76
C ASP A 140 32.11 -10.99 -7.10
N HIS A 141 32.67 -9.77 -7.06
CA HIS A 141 32.83 -8.92 -8.25
C HIS A 141 34.25 -8.41 -8.51
N TRP A 142 35.27 -8.85 -7.76
CA TRP A 142 36.64 -8.31 -7.86
C TRP A 142 37.23 -8.39 -9.27
N GLN A 143 36.94 -9.44 -10.06
CA GLN A 143 37.47 -9.59 -11.42
C GLN A 143 37.00 -8.48 -12.34
N SER A 144 35.73 -8.07 -12.20
CA SER A 144 35.16 -6.98 -12.99
C SER A 144 35.75 -5.63 -12.56
N LEU A 145 35.89 -5.42 -11.24
CA LEU A 145 36.51 -4.22 -10.68
C LEU A 145 37.97 -4.06 -11.14
N VAL A 146 38.77 -5.12 -11.08
CA VAL A 146 40.17 -5.14 -11.57
C VAL A 146 40.24 -4.85 -13.06
N ARG A 147 39.37 -5.48 -13.87
CA ARG A 147 39.33 -5.25 -15.32
C ARG A 147 39.01 -3.80 -15.66
N ASP A 148 38.03 -3.21 -15.00
CA ASP A 148 37.59 -1.83 -15.27
C ASP A 148 38.64 -0.82 -14.80
N LEU A 149 39.28 -1.10 -13.65
CA LEU A 149 40.42 -0.33 -13.16
C LEU A 149 41.60 -0.36 -14.14
N ARG A 150 41.93 -1.55 -14.66
CA ARG A 150 43.00 -1.74 -15.67
C ARG A 150 42.71 -0.97 -16.96
N ARG A 151 41.44 -0.93 -17.39
CA ARG A 151 41.00 -0.22 -18.60
C ARG A 151 40.79 1.27 -18.39
N GLY A 152 40.62 1.72 -17.15
CA GLY A 152 40.25 3.09 -16.82
C GLY A 152 38.84 3.45 -17.28
N ARG A 153 37.91 2.50 -17.31
CA ARG A 153 36.55 2.73 -17.83
C ARG A 153 35.55 1.77 -17.19
N LEU A 154 34.36 2.28 -16.87
CA LEU A 154 33.26 1.54 -16.25
C LEU A 154 32.59 0.58 -17.24
N ASP A 155 32.31 -0.66 -16.83
CA ASP A 155 31.53 -1.63 -17.62
C ASP A 155 30.14 -1.08 -17.97
N GLU A 156 29.73 -1.25 -19.23
CA GLU A 156 28.42 -0.85 -19.75
C GLU A 156 27.25 -1.53 -19.00
N LYS A 157 27.50 -2.67 -18.34
CA LYS A 157 26.52 -3.37 -17.50
C LYS A 157 26.20 -2.68 -16.18
N VAL A 158 27.06 -1.77 -15.69
CA VAL A 158 26.81 -1.06 -14.43
C VAL A 158 25.61 -0.15 -14.60
N ASN A 159 24.60 -0.25 -13.73
CA ASN A 159 23.34 0.48 -13.88
C ASN A 159 23.46 1.97 -13.49
N VAL A 160 23.99 2.79 -14.39
CA VAL A 160 24.10 4.25 -14.26
C VAL A 160 23.56 4.95 -15.51
N THR A 161 23.11 6.20 -15.36
CA THR A 161 22.63 6.99 -16.51
C THR A 161 23.80 7.32 -17.46
N PRO A 162 23.54 7.53 -18.76
CA PRO A 162 24.59 7.88 -19.73
C PRO A 162 25.39 9.12 -19.32
N GLU A 163 24.71 10.16 -18.78
CA GLU A 163 25.36 11.38 -18.32
C GLU A 163 26.30 11.14 -17.13
N VAL A 164 25.86 10.36 -16.14
CA VAL A 164 26.70 10.02 -14.98
C VAL A 164 27.87 9.14 -15.42
N ARG A 165 27.63 8.18 -16.33
CA ARG A 165 28.69 7.33 -16.89
C ARG A 165 29.77 8.15 -17.60
N GLU A 166 29.38 9.11 -18.43
CA GLU A 166 30.32 9.97 -19.15
C GLU A 166 31.23 10.73 -18.18
N LYS A 167 30.63 11.36 -17.16
CA LYS A 167 31.40 12.08 -16.13
C LYS A 167 32.34 11.17 -15.34
N LEU A 168 31.85 10.00 -14.90
CA LEU A 168 32.67 9.04 -14.15
C LEU A 168 33.83 8.50 -15.00
N ASN A 169 33.58 8.16 -16.27
CA ASN A 169 34.63 7.73 -17.18
C ASN A 169 35.66 8.83 -17.45
N GLY A 170 35.26 10.10 -17.44
CA GLY A 170 36.20 11.23 -17.52
C GLY A 170 37.13 11.36 -16.30
N LEU A 171 36.74 10.79 -15.16
CA LEU A 171 37.55 10.77 -13.92
C LEU A 171 38.41 9.50 -13.77
N LEU A 172 38.14 8.46 -14.56
CA LEU A 172 38.87 7.20 -14.56
C LEU A 172 40.04 7.27 -15.54
N GLN A 173 41.18 6.70 -15.15
CA GLN A 173 42.34 6.53 -16.01
C GLN A 173 42.82 5.08 -15.93
N PRO A 174 43.45 4.52 -16.99
CA PRO A 174 43.96 3.15 -16.94
C PRO A 174 45.03 2.98 -15.86
N GLU A 175 44.79 2.08 -14.90
CA GLU A 175 45.71 1.83 -13.78
C GLU A 175 46.16 0.35 -13.74
N PRO A 176 46.95 -0.11 -14.74
CA PRO A 176 47.28 -1.52 -14.90
C PRO A 176 48.16 -2.09 -13.78
N GLU A 177 49.05 -1.28 -13.21
CA GLU A 177 49.91 -1.69 -12.11
C GLU A 177 49.09 -1.98 -10.85
N ARG A 178 48.26 -1.01 -10.44
CA ARG A 178 47.36 -1.16 -9.29
C ARG A 178 46.39 -2.32 -9.49
N ALA A 179 45.82 -2.46 -10.68
CA ALA A 179 44.95 -3.60 -11.00
C ALA A 179 45.66 -4.95 -10.84
N SER A 180 46.92 -5.06 -11.27
CA SER A 180 47.70 -6.30 -11.18
C SER A 180 48.09 -6.63 -9.72
N GLN A 181 48.39 -5.62 -8.90
CA GLN A 181 48.60 -5.80 -7.46
C GLN A 181 47.33 -6.34 -6.78
N LEU A 182 46.17 -5.74 -7.08
CA LEU A 182 44.89 -6.16 -6.52
C LEU A 182 44.51 -7.58 -6.95
N GLU A 183 44.69 -7.91 -8.24
CA GLU A 183 44.47 -9.25 -8.79
C GLU A 183 45.32 -10.31 -8.07
N ALA A 184 46.60 -9.99 -7.79
CA ALA A 184 47.48 -10.88 -7.06
C ALA A 184 47.02 -11.11 -5.61
N GLU A 185 46.47 -10.09 -4.93
CA GLU A 185 45.94 -10.25 -3.57
C GLU A 185 44.60 -10.99 -3.53
N PHE A 186 43.66 -10.67 -4.42
CA PHE A 186 42.36 -11.34 -4.49
C PHE A 186 42.49 -12.82 -4.84
N SER A 187 43.44 -13.18 -5.70
CA SER A 187 43.68 -14.58 -6.10
C SER A 187 44.14 -15.49 -4.96
N LYS A 188 44.63 -14.92 -3.85
CA LYS A 188 45.03 -15.66 -2.63
C LYS A 188 43.85 -15.98 -1.71
N GLY A 189 42.63 -15.55 -2.05
CA GLY A 189 41.45 -15.64 -1.18
C GLY A 189 41.14 -14.32 -0.47
N PHE A 190 40.12 -14.30 0.40
CA PHE A 190 39.58 -13.08 1.01
C PHE A 190 39.90 -12.90 2.50
N ASP A 191 40.66 -13.83 3.09
CA ASP A 191 41.12 -13.71 4.46
C ASP A 191 42.02 -12.48 4.63
N ASN A 192 41.71 -11.65 5.62
CA ASN A 192 42.36 -10.38 5.92
C ASN A 192 42.57 -9.49 4.67
N ILE A 193 41.62 -9.53 3.73
CA ILE A 193 41.78 -8.87 2.43
C ILE A 193 41.95 -7.36 2.58
N MET A 194 41.26 -6.73 3.53
CA MET A 194 41.25 -5.27 3.65
C MET A 194 42.63 -4.70 4.01
N LEU A 195 43.37 -5.34 4.92
CA LEU A 195 44.73 -4.94 5.24
C LEU A 195 45.73 -5.28 4.13
N ARG A 196 45.47 -6.32 3.33
CA ARG A 196 46.34 -6.66 2.18
C ARG A 196 46.22 -5.64 1.04
N ILE A 197 45.00 -5.22 0.72
CA ILE A 197 44.77 -4.27 -0.38
C ILE A 197 44.93 -2.80 0.07
N PHE A 198 44.75 -2.52 1.36
CA PHE A 198 44.95 -1.20 1.98
C PHE A 198 45.86 -1.31 3.22
N PRO A 199 47.19 -1.34 3.05
CA PRO A 199 48.14 -1.53 4.16
C PRO A 199 48.11 -0.44 5.23
N LYS A 200 47.59 0.75 4.91
CA LYS A 200 47.45 1.88 5.85
C LYS A 200 46.10 1.90 6.57
N MET A 201 45.21 0.96 6.28
CA MET A 201 43.90 0.91 6.92
C MET A 201 44.06 0.65 8.42
N SER A 202 43.52 1.56 9.23
CA SER A 202 43.65 1.53 10.69
C SER A 202 42.31 1.59 11.41
N LEU A 203 41.23 1.94 10.69
CA LEU A 203 39.91 2.11 11.30
C LEU A 203 38.77 1.67 10.38
N VAL A 204 37.87 0.87 10.94
CA VAL A 204 36.59 0.51 10.33
C VAL A 204 35.48 1.12 11.18
N ALA A 205 34.78 2.11 10.66
CA ALA A 205 33.75 2.82 11.41
C ALA A 205 32.35 2.49 10.87
N SER A 206 31.50 1.97 11.75
CA SER A 206 30.12 1.64 11.41
C SER A 206 29.26 1.44 12.66
N ASN A 207 27.99 1.82 12.60
CA ASN A 207 27.04 1.51 13.67
C ASN A 207 26.95 0.00 13.86
N SER A 208 27.24 -0.44 15.08
CA SER A 208 27.46 -1.86 15.35
C SER A 208 27.12 -2.27 16.79
N SER A 209 26.45 -1.40 17.55
CA SER A 209 25.87 -1.70 18.86
C SER A 209 24.51 -2.42 18.74
N GLY A 210 24.12 -3.13 19.80
CA GLY A 210 22.90 -3.94 19.86
C GLY A 210 23.08 -5.38 19.35
N SER A 211 22.26 -6.29 19.89
CA SER A 211 22.38 -7.74 19.69
C SER A 211 22.31 -8.20 18.23
N SER A 212 21.46 -7.56 17.41
CA SER A 212 21.35 -7.87 15.98
C SER A 212 22.60 -7.52 15.15
N MET A 213 23.48 -6.64 15.64
CA MET A 213 24.68 -6.21 14.90
C MET A 213 25.91 -7.07 15.20
N ALA A 214 25.92 -7.79 16.32
CA ALA A 214 27.03 -8.65 16.72
C ALA A 214 27.33 -9.74 15.68
N VAL A 215 26.29 -10.33 15.09
CA VAL A 215 26.43 -11.36 14.04
C VAL A 215 27.16 -10.83 12.81
N TYR A 216 26.89 -9.58 12.42
CA TYR A 216 27.56 -8.96 11.28
C TYR A 216 29.02 -8.61 11.56
N LYS A 217 29.37 -8.28 12.81
CA LYS A 217 30.79 -8.12 13.19
C LYS A 217 31.56 -9.42 12.98
N GLU A 218 31.02 -10.55 13.47
CA GLU A 218 31.65 -11.86 13.29
C GLU A 218 31.77 -12.24 11.81
N ARG A 219 30.75 -11.95 10.99
CA ARG A 219 30.80 -12.20 9.54
C ARG A 219 31.79 -11.31 8.78
N CYS A 220 32.09 -10.11 9.28
CA CYS A 220 33.11 -9.24 8.68
C CYS A 220 34.53 -9.66 9.06
N ARG A 221 34.70 -10.38 10.18
CA ARG A 221 36.00 -10.74 10.77
C ARG A 221 36.96 -11.42 9.79
N PRO A 222 36.53 -12.38 8.93
CA PRO A 222 37.43 -12.99 7.95
C PRO A 222 38.08 -11.97 7.01
N TYR A 223 37.34 -10.94 6.57
CA TYR A 223 37.86 -9.91 5.66
C TYR A 223 38.73 -8.85 6.36
N LEU A 224 38.39 -8.53 7.61
CA LEU A 224 38.98 -7.44 8.38
C LEU A 224 40.23 -7.84 9.17
N GLY A 225 40.40 -9.14 9.45
CA GLY A 225 41.51 -9.63 10.28
C GLY A 225 41.42 -9.08 11.70
N ASP A 226 42.48 -8.40 12.14
CA ASP A 226 42.57 -7.79 13.47
C ASP A 226 41.87 -6.42 13.57
N LEU A 227 41.37 -5.88 12.46
CA LEU A 227 40.61 -4.63 12.49
C LEU A 227 39.26 -4.84 13.18
N THR A 228 38.97 -3.99 14.17
CA THR A 228 37.69 -4.00 14.88
C THR A 228 36.72 -2.97 14.28
N ILE A 229 35.44 -3.33 14.21
CA ILE A 229 34.39 -2.39 13.80
C ILE A 229 34.07 -1.48 14.98
N HIS A 230 34.51 -0.23 14.88
CA HIS A 230 34.22 0.82 15.84
C HIS A 230 32.84 1.44 15.55
N SER A 231 31.98 1.57 16.57
CA SER A 231 30.70 2.30 16.45
C SER A 231 30.88 3.72 16.94
N PRO A 232 31.02 4.73 16.06
CA PRO A 232 31.50 6.06 16.45
C PRO A 232 30.44 6.93 17.14
N ILE A 233 29.17 6.77 16.75
CA ILE A 233 28.09 7.66 17.17
C ILE A 233 26.84 6.87 17.54
N TYR A 234 26.03 7.45 18.41
CA TYR A 234 24.68 7.01 18.71
C TYR A 234 23.70 8.08 18.24
N ILE A 235 23.00 7.78 17.14
CA ILE A 235 22.10 8.69 16.44
C ILE A 235 20.75 8.02 16.17
N CYS A 236 19.71 8.83 16.11
CA CYS A 236 18.38 8.42 15.67
C CYS A 236 17.82 9.42 14.64
N THR A 237 16.60 9.20 14.15
CA THR A 237 15.97 10.16 13.21
C THR A 237 15.60 11.45 13.95
N GLU A 238 15.35 11.34 15.26
CA GLU A 238 14.98 12.42 16.15
C GLU A 238 16.17 13.34 16.52
N GLY A 239 17.42 12.87 16.38
CA GLY A 239 18.64 13.68 16.60
C GLY A 239 19.91 12.88 16.90
N LEU A 240 21.02 13.59 17.14
CA LEU A 240 22.23 13.02 17.76
C LEU A 240 21.99 12.85 19.27
N LEU A 241 22.37 11.69 19.80
CA LEU A 241 22.23 11.39 21.22
C LEU A 241 23.59 11.34 21.93
N GLY A 242 24.58 10.66 21.34
CA GLY A 242 25.87 10.48 21.99
C GLY A 242 27.01 10.08 21.06
N MET A 243 28.23 10.15 21.60
CA MET A 243 29.49 9.89 20.90
C MET A 243 30.28 8.79 21.60
N ASN A 244 30.81 7.82 20.87
CA ASN A 244 31.58 6.75 21.50
C ASN A 244 33.01 7.19 21.79
N ILE A 245 33.38 7.20 23.07
CA ILE A 245 34.74 7.56 23.52
C ILE A 245 35.60 6.33 23.87
N ARG A 246 35.05 5.12 23.74
CA ARG A 246 35.77 3.86 24.00
C ARG A 246 36.29 3.25 22.69
N HIS A 247 37.57 3.45 22.40
CA HIS A 247 38.25 2.76 21.28
C HIS A 247 38.65 1.34 21.64
N GLY A 248 38.59 0.44 20.66
CA GLY A 248 39.21 -0.89 20.76
C GLY A 248 38.73 -1.77 21.92
N ARG A 249 37.63 -1.39 22.60
CA ARG A 249 37.00 -2.20 23.64
C ARG A 249 35.79 -2.90 23.07
N ASP A 250 35.55 -4.13 23.54
CA ASP A 250 34.39 -4.95 23.13
C ASP A 250 33.04 -4.30 23.48
N ARG A 251 33.04 -3.42 24.49
CA ARG A 251 31.85 -2.73 24.99
C ARG A 251 31.83 -1.24 24.63
N PRO A 252 30.89 -0.77 23.79
CA PRO A 252 30.71 0.64 23.48
C PRO A 252 30.43 1.50 24.73
N GLY A 253 30.73 2.79 24.65
CA GLY A 253 30.34 3.76 25.66
C GLY A 253 30.10 5.11 25.01
N TYR A 254 28.83 5.44 24.80
CA TYR A 254 28.41 6.69 24.17
C TYR A 254 28.23 7.77 25.24
N VAL A 255 29.06 8.80 25.21
CA VAL A 255 28.86 10.00 26.03
C VAL A 255 27.74 10.82 25.38
N LEU A 256 26.69 11.10 26.13
CA LEU A 256 25.56 11.85 25.60
C LEU A 256 25.94 13.31 25.34
N VAL A 257 25.28 13.98 24.39
CA VAL A 257 25.61 15.37 24.02
C VAL A 257 24.53 16.33 24.55
N PRO A 258 24.74 17.01 25.70
CA PRO A 258 23.67 17.79 26.36
C PRO A 258 23.22 19.02 25.57
N SER A 259 24.06 19.53 24.66
CA SER A 259 23.73 20.68 23.80
C SER A 259 22.71 20.35 22.71
N GLU A 260 22.55 19.07 22.35
CA GLU A 260 21.70 18.63 21.24
C GLU A 260 20.27 18.33 21.66
N ALA A 261 20.10 17.73 22.84
CA ALA A 261 18.78 17.44 23.39
C ALA A 261 18.81 17.37 24.92
N TYR A 262 17.69 17.74 25.53
CA TYR A 262 17.43 17.43 26.93
C TYR A 262 16.94 15.99 27.04
N LEU A 263 17.67 15.17 27.79
CA LEU A 263 17.42 13.73 27.94
C LEU A 263 16.98 13.40 29.36
N GLU A 264 15.85 12.71 29.47
CA GLU A 264 15.37 12.07 30.70
C GLU A 264 15.46 10.54 30.55
N PHE A 265 15.51 9.82 31.66
CA PHE A 265 15.75 8.38 31.70
C PHE A 265 14.64 7.69 32.50
N LEU A 266 13.83 6.88 31.85
CA LEU A 266 12.79 6.10 32.53
C LEU A 266 13.38 4.76 32.98
N PRO A 267 13.44 4.45 34.29
CA PRO A 267 13.97 3.17 34.76
C PRO A 267 13.16 1.98 34.21
N VAL A 268 13.85 0.94 33.76
CA VAL A 268 13.25 -0.29 33.24
C VAL A 268 13.96 -1.54 33.77
N ASP A 269 13.29 -2.67 33.72
CA ASP A 269 13.90 -3.99 33.97
C ASP A 269 14.71 -4.49 32.76
N ASP A 270 15.32 -5.68 32.88
CA ASP A 270 16.11 -6.33 31.82
C ASP A 270 15.30 -6.62 30.55
N GLN A 271 13.97 -6.62 30.63
CA GLN A 271 13.08 -6.77 29.49
C GLN A 271 12.72 -5.42 28.86
N GLY A 272 13.11 -4.28 29.45
CA GLY A 272 12.75 -2.95 28.97
C GLY A 272 11.37 -2.48 29.44
N VAL A 273 10.80 -3.12 30.47
CA VAL A 273 9.51 -2.75 31.05
C VAL A 273 9.71 -1.83 32.24
N ALA A 274 9.08 -0.66 32.19
CA ALA A 274 9.02 0.25 33.34
C ALA A 274 7.98 -0.23 34.36
N ALA A 275 8.34 -0.22 35.65
CA ALA A 275 7.42 -0.52 36.73
C ALA A 275 6.22 0.45 36.75
N GLU A 276 5.08 -0.01 37.26
CA GLU A 276 3.89 0.84 37.35
C GLU A 276 4.16 2.05 38.27
N GLY A 277 3.96 3.26 37.75
CA GLY A 277 4.22 4.51 38.47
C GLY A 277 5.65 5.05 38.35
N ALA A 278 6.57 4.33 37.70
CA ALA A 278 7.95 4.78 37.48
C ALA A 278 7.98 6.16 36.80
N GLN A 279 8.80 7.06 37.35
CA GLN A 279 9.01 8.41 36.82
C GLN A 279 10.36 8.50 36.11
N PRO A 280 10.46 9.29 35.02
CA PRO A 280 11.75 9.61 34.43
C PRO A 280 12.64 10.36 35.43
N VAL A 281 13.92 10.00 35.45
CA VAL A 281 14.97 10.66 36.22
C VAL A 281 15.85 11.50 35.29
N GLN A 282 16.56 12.46 35.87
CA GLN A 282 17.50 13.31 35.16
C GLN A 282 18.81 12.58 34.85
N ALA A 283 19.60 13.11 33.92
CA ALA A 283 20.88 12.54 33.53
C ALA A 283 21.88 12.38 34.70
N ASN A 284 21.83 13.23 35.72
CA ASN A 284 22.68 13.16 36.91
C ASN A 284 22.15 12.20 37.99
N GLU A 285 20.95 11.67 37.85
CA GLU A 285 20.29 10.77 38.80
C GLU A 285 20.37 9.29 38.38
N VAL A 286 20.95 9.01 37.21
CA VAL A 286 21.10 7.65 36.72
C VAL A 286 22.19 6.88 37.46
N GLU A 287 22.05 5.56 37.52
CA GLU A 287 22.98 4.68 38.23
C GLU A 287 23.69 3.74 37.26
N VAL A 288 24.99 3.55 37.46
CA VAL A 288 25.81 2.62 36.66
C VAL A 288 25.27 1.19 36.81
N GLY A 289 25.16 0.47 35.69
CA GLY A 289 24.66 -0.90 35.61
C GLY A 289 23.14 -1.02 35.52
N LYS A 290 22.39 0.09 35.63
CA LYS A 290 20.92 0.09 35.46
C LYS A 290 20.51 0.40 34.02
N MET A 291 19.37 -0.15 33.62
CA MET A 291 18.76 0.09 32.32
C MET A 291 17.68 1.17 32.37
N TYR A 292 17.64 1.98 31.32
CA TYR A 292 16.70 3.07 31.18
C TYR A 292 16.20 3.18 29.73
N GLU A 293 14.94 3.59 29.57
CA GLU A 293 14.44 4.09 28.29
C GLU A 293 14.73 5.59 28.16
N ILE A 294 15.25 5.98 27.00
CA ILE A 294 15.52 7.39 26.70
C ILE A 294 14.23 8.15 26.38
N ILE A 295 14.08 9.31 27.02
CA ILE A 295 13.04 10.29 26.74
C ILE A 295 13.73 11.58 26.26
N ILE A 296 13.32 12.08 25.10
CA ILE A 296 13.95 13.22 24.43
C ILE A 296 13.05 14.46 24.39
N THR A 297 13.65 15.61 24.69
CA THR A 297 13.09 16.94 24.40
C THR A 297 14.09 17.74 23.57
N ASN A 298 13.70 18.27 22.41
CA ASN A 298 14.63 18.95 21.50
C ASN A 298 14.02 20.06 20.62
N VAL A 299 14.87 20.72 19.84
CA VAL A 299 14.53 21.84 18.95
C VAL A 299 13.65 21.46 17.75
N SER A 300 13.49 20.16 17.47
CA SER A 300 12.61 19.64 16.43
C SER A 300 11.19 19.38 16.94
N GLY A 301 10.82 19.95 18.10
CA GLY A 301 9.46 19.94 18.62
C GLY A 301 9.08 18.67 19.38
N PHE A 302 10.05 17.82 19.72
CA PHE A 302 9.82 16.71 20.64
C PHE A 302 9.84 17.21 22.08
N TYR A 303 8.82 16.84 22.87
CA TYR A 303 8.69 17.18 24.28
C TYR A 303 8.36 15.92 25.06
N ARG A 304 9.28 15.50 25.94
CA ARG A 304 9.20 14.24 26.70
C ARG A 304 8.82 13.06 25.81
N TYR A 305 9.40 13.00 24.61
CA TYR A 305 9.13 11.95 23.63
C TYR A 305 9.86 10.68 24.05
N ARG A 306 9.10 9.61 24.30
CA ARG A 306 9.65 8.27 24.55
C ARG A 306 10.26 7.71 23.26
N LEU A 307 11.59 7.63 23.24
CA LEU A 307 12.33 7.18 22.06
C LEU A 307 12.15 5.67 21.82
N GLY A 308 11.91 4.92 22.91
CA GLY A 308 11.86 3.46 22.95
C GLY A 308 13.23 2.80 22.96
N ASP A 309 14.32 3.56 22.86
CA ASP A 309 15.66 2.98 22.96
C ASP A 309 16.00 2.71 24.43
N ILE A 310 16.35 1.45 24.72
CA ILE A 310 16.79 0.99 26.04
C ILE A 310 18.31 1.01 26.07
N VAL A 311 18.85 1.68 27.08
CA VAL A 311 20.29 1.85 27.28
C VAL A 311 20.67 1.44 28.69
N GLU A 312 21.86 0.85 28.84
CA GLU A 312 22.50 0.64 30.13
C GLU A 312 23.49 1.76 30.39
N VAL A 313 23.53 2.30 31.61
CA VAL A 313 24.56 3.25 32.02
C VAL A 313 25.84 2.48 32.35
N VAL A 314 26.90 2.71 31.58
CA VAL A 314 28.17 1.97 31.69
C VAL A 314 29.29 2.78 32.34
N GLY A 315 28.94 3.96 32.87
CA GLY A 315 29.84 4.86 33.59
C GLY A 315 29.47 6.32 33.36
N PHE A 316 30.43 7.19 33.64
CA PHE A 316 30.31 8.63 33.42
C PHE A 316 31.59 9.15 32.75
N PHE A 317 31.43 10.14 31.87
CA PHE A 317 32.53 10.98 31.40
C PHE A 317 32.34 12.36 32.03
N ASN A 318 33.21 12.69 32.99
CA ASN A 318 32.97 13.77 33.94
C ASN A 318 31.62 13.56 34.65
N GLN A 319 30.63 14.43 34.40
CA GLN A 319 29.28 14.33 34.96
C GLN A 319 28.25 13.79 33.95
N ILE A 320 28.67 13.48 32.72
CA ILE A 320 27.78 13.07 31.64
C ILE A 320 27.65 11.55 31.64
N PRO A 321 26.43 10.99 31.63
CA PRO A 321 26.24 9.55 31.52
C PRO A 321 26.90 8.98 30.27
N LEU A 322 27.64 7.90 30.47
CA LEU A 322 28.15 7.05 29.42
C LEU A 322 27.19 5.87 29.26
N VAL A 323 26.59 5.71 28.08
CA VAL A 323 25.57 4.69 27.86
C VAL A 323 25.98 3.67 26.81
N ASP A 324 25.47 2.45 26.94
CA ASP A 324 25.57 1.40 25.93
C ASP A 324 24.16 1.05 25.44
N PHE A 325 24.01 0.93 24.12
CA PHE A 325 22.71 0.67 23.50
C PHE A 325 22.40 -0.83 23.56
N MET A 326 21.30 -1.18 24.23
CA MET A 326 20.90 -2.57 24.41
C MET A 326 19.99 -3.03 23.28
N PHE A 327 18.79 -2.45 23.23
CA PHE A 327 17.75 -2.77 22.24
C PHE A 327 16.72 -1.64 22.19
N ARG A 328 15.80 -1.71 21.24
CA ARG A 328 14.68 -0.78 21.12
C ARG A 328 13.37 -1.45 21.48
N TRP A 329 12.74 -0.98 22.54
CA TRP A 329 11.40 -1.33 22.98
C TRP A 329 10.34 -0.61 22.14
N ILE A 330 9.57 -1.35 21.33
CA ILE A 330 8.45 -0.79 20.57
C ILE A 330 7.15 -1.21 21.26
N SER A 331 6.61 -0.32 22.07
CA SER A 331 5.20 -0.42 22.49
C SER A 331 4.31 0.12 21.37
N LEU A 332 3.38 -0.70 20.87
CA LEU A 332 2.15 -0.22 20.23
C LEU A 332 1.28 0.47 21.29
N ARG A 333 1.73 1.61 21.82
CA ARG A 333 0.92 2.49 22.66
C ARG A 333 0.58 3.74 21.86
N PHE A 334 -0.49 3.65 21.09
CA PHE A 334 -1.29 4.84 20.73
C PHE A 334 -2.02 5.45 21.95
N SER A 335 -1.84 4.89 23.16
CA SER A 335 -2.67 5.18 24.33
C SER A 335 -1.95 5.81 25.53
N VAL A 336 -0.66 6.17 25.48
CA VAL A 336 0.02 6.78 26.64
C VAL A 336 0.91 7.97 26.25
N LEU A 337 0.32 8.94 25.56
CA LEU A 337 0.77 10.32 25.58
C LEU A 337 -0.41 11.13 26.10
N TYR A 338 -0.19 11.89 27.17
CA TYR A 338 -1.15 12.71 27.94
C TYR A 338 -2.00 11.94 28.98
N ARG A 339 -1.44 11.72 30.18
CA ARG A 339 -2.17 11.31 31.40
C ARG A 339 -2.79 12.49 32.17
N ASP A 340 -3.07 13.60 31.49
CA ASP A 340 -3.99 14.61 32.06
C ASP A 340 -5.33 14.42 31.34
N GLU A 341 -6.23 13.66 31.97
CA GLU A 341 -7.58 13.46 31.46
C GLU A 341 -8.32 14.78 31.24
N GLY A 342 -8.03 15.81 32.05
CA GLY A 342 -8.60 17.15 31.88
C GLY A 342 -8.05 17.85 30.64
N PHE A 343 -6.77 17.70 30.34
CA PHE A 343 -6.17 18.23 29.10
C PHE A 343 -6.65 17.47 27.88
N ILE A 344 -6.71 16.13 27.90
CA ILE A 344 -7.27 15.34 26.80
C ILE A 344 -8.75 15.68 26.60
N ALA A 345 -9.55 15.80 27.66
CA ALA A 345 -10.96 16.18 27.53
C ALA A 345 -11.10 17.55 26.88
N ARG A 346 -10.32 18.55 27.34
CA ARG A 346 -10.32 19.90 26.74
C ARG A 346 -9.80 19.91 25.31
N LEU A 347 -8.78 19.12 24.98
CA LEU A 347 -8.21 19.06 23.64
C LEU A 347 -9.11 18.26 22.69
N ARG A 348 -9.81 17.24 23.21
CA ARG A 348 -10.84 16.49 22.49
C ARG A 348 -12.06 17.36 22.22
N GLU A 349 -12.56 18.12 23.19
CA GLU A 349 -13.73 18.97 23.04
C GLU A 349 -13.44 20.26 22.26
N LYS A 350 -12.35 20.97 22.57
CA LYS A 350 -12.10 22.31 22.02
C LYS A 350 -11.30 22.32 20.72
N LEU A 351 -10.53 21.27 20.43
CA LEU A 351 -9.64 21.21 19.27
C LEU A 351 -10.01 20.07 18.32
N LEU A 352 -10.06 18.83 18.79
CA LEU A 352 -10.27 17.68 17.92
C LEU A 352 -11.73 17.53 17.47
N ALA A 353 -12.71 17.73 18.34
CA ALA A 353 -14.13 17.58 17.96
C ALA A 353 -14.56 18.59 16.88
N PRO A 354 -14.20 19.88 16.93
CA PRO A 354 -14.49 20.82 15.85
C PRO A 354 -13.77 20.46 14.55
N ILE A 355 -12.48 20.11 14.63
CA ILE A 355 -11.67 19.76 13.44
C ILE A 355 -12.19 18.46 12.80
N ILE A 356 -12.44 17.42 13.58
CA ILE A 356 -12.99 16.15 13.09
C ILE A 356 -14.39 16.38 12.52
N SER A 357 -15.24 17.16 13.20
CA SER A 357 -16.58 17.47 12.69
C SER A 357 -16.51 18.25 11.37
N GLN A 358 -15.57 19.19 11.25
CA GLN A 358 -15.36 19.95 10.03
C GLN A 358 -14.81 19.07 8.91
N CYS A 359 -13.78 18.27 9.14
CA CYS A 359 -13.22 17.36 8.14
C CYS A 359 -14.22 16.30 7.69
N VAL A 360 -15.01 15.75 8.62
CA VAL A 360 -16.09 14.79 8.29
C VAL A 360 -17.19 15.49 7.49
N ALA A 361 -17.58 16.72 7.86
CA ALA A 361 -18.57 17.48 7.11
C ALA A 361 -18.07 17.82 5.68
N GLU A 362 -16.82 18.23 5.52
CA GLU A 362 -16.21 18.51 4.21
C GLU A 362 -16.09 17.26 3.34
N ALA A 363 -15.68 16.13 3.93
CA ALA A 363 -15.60 14.84 3.25
C ALA A 363 -16.98 14.33 2.82
N LEU A 364 -17.99 14.44 3.69
CA LEU A 364 -19.37 14.07 3.38
C LEU A 364 -19.95 14.97 2.29
N GLN A 365 -19.75 16.30 2.36
CA GLN A 365 -20.20 17.22 1.32
C GLN A 365 -19.57 16.91 -0.04
N THR A 366 -18.28 16.57 -0.07
CA THR A 366 -17.59 16.21 -1.30
C THR A 366 -18.16 14.93 -1.91
N ARG A 367 -18.38 13.91 -1.08
CA ARG A 367 -19.00 12.64 -1.51
C ARG A 367 -20.45 12.81 -1.94
N ASP A 368 -21.23 13.62 -1.25
CA ASP A 368 -22.62 13.91 -1.61
C ASP A 368 -22.71 14.61 -2.97
N ARG A 369 -21.84 15.60 -3.24
CA ARG A 369 -21.74 16.25 -4.56
C ARG A 369 -21.38 15.27 -5.67
N GLU A 370 -20.44 14.36 -5.42
CA GLU A 370 -20.03 13.35 -6.39
C GLU A 370 -21.16 12.33 -6.66
N ILE A 371 -21.89 11.92 -5.62
CA ILE A 371 -23.08 11.07 -5.76
C ILE A 371 -24.15 11.76 -6.60
N GLU A 372 -24.40 13.05 -6.38
CA GLU A 372 -25.35 13.84 -7.17
C GLU A 372 -24.91 13.95 -8.64
N GLN A 373 -23.63 14.21 -8.89
CA GLN A 373 -23.08 14.28 -10.24
C GLN A 373 -23.18 12.93 -10.97
N LEU A 374 -22.79 11.82 -10.31
CA LEU A 374 -22.87 10.48 -10.89
C LEU A 374 -24.32 10.06 -11.17
N ARG A 375 -25.26 10.38 -10.28
CA ARG A 375 -26.69 10.12 -10.51
C ARG A 375 -27.23 10.93 -11.70
N ALA A 376 -26.81 12.18 -11.84
CA ALA A 376 -27.19 13.01 -12.98
C ALA A 376 -26.62 12.47 -14.29
N GLN A 377 -25.35 12.07 -14.32
CA GLN A 377 -24.69 11.46 -15.48
C GLN A 377 -25.36 10.12 -15.86
N LEU A 378 -25.68 9.27 -14.89
CA LEU A 378 -26.35 7.99 -15.15
C LEU A 378 -27.75 8.21 -15.76
N SER A 379 -28.52 9.18 -15.25
CA SER A 379 -29.83 9.54 -15.80
C SER A 379 -29.71 10.08 -17.24
N ALA A 380 -28.73 10.95 -17.50
CA ALA A 380 -28.48 11.48 -18.84
C ALA A 380 -28.12 10.35 -19.82
N ALA A 381 -27.17 9.49 -19.46
CA ALA A 381 -26.77 8.35 -20.28
C ALA A 381 -27.93 7.37 -20.56
N GLN A 382 -28.80 7.11 -19.57
CA GLN A 382 -29.99 6.28 -19.78
C GLN A 382 -30.98 6.91 -20.77
N ASN A 383 -31.17 8.24 -20.73
CA ASN A 383 -32.03 8.93 -21.68
C ASN A 383 -31.43 8.92 -23.09
N ASP A 384 -30.11 9.02 -23.23
CA ASP A 384 -29.42 8.94 -24.52
C ASP A 384 -29.57 7.55 -25.14
N VAL A 385 -29.40 6.49 -24.33
CA VAL A 385 -29.60 5.10 -24.78
C VAL A 385 -31.03 4.86 -25.26
N ASP A 386 -32.05 5.30 -24.51
CA ASP A 386 -33.46 5.16 -24.93
C ASP A 386 -33.77 5.99 -26.18
N SER A 387 -33.16 7.17 -26.31
CA SER A 387 -33.32 8.04 -27.49
C SER A 387 -32.73 7.40 -28.75
N LEU A 388 -31.53 6.83 -28.65
CA LEU A 388 -30.88 6.10 -29.75
C LEU A 388 -31.66 4.82 -30.11
N GLU A 389 -32.14 4.09 -29.10
CA GLU A 389 -32.97 2.91 -29.32
C GLU A 389 -34.28 3.30 -30.03
N GLN A 390 -34.96 4.36 -29.59
CA GLN A 390 -36.19 4.82 -30.19
C GLN A 390 -35.99 5.32 -31.63
N TYR A 391 -34.86 5.97 -31.91
CA TYR A 391 -34.47 6.39 -33.26
C TYR A 391 -34.31 5.18 -34.20
N SER A 392 -33.65 4.11 -33.73
CA SER A 392 -33.49 2.87 -34.50
C SER A 392 -34.82 2.18 -34.85
N ARG A 393 -35.84 2.35 -34.00
CA ARG A 393 -37.19 1.77 -34.17
C ARG A 393 -38.09 2.59 -35.10
N ARG A 394 -37.67 3.77 -35.58
CA ARG A 394 -38.50 4.70 -36.36
C ARG A 394 -39.05 4.10 -37.65
N ASN A 395 -38.34 3.17 -38.28
CA ASN A 395 -38.82 2.47 -39.48
C ASN A 395 -39.60 1.19 -39.16
N SER A 396 -39.96 0.94 -37.90
CA SER A 396 -40.64 -0.29 -37.49
C SER A 396 -42.08 -0.03 -37.05
N LEU A 397 -42.98 -0.92 -37.46
CA LEU A 397 -44.35 -1.01 -36.98
C LEU A 397 -44.51 -2.22 -36.07
N MET A 398 -45.37 -2.05 -35.06
CA MET A 398 -45.85 -3.11 -34.21
C MET A 398 -47.27 -3.47 -34.63
N ILE A 399 -47.48 -4.74 -34.98
CA ILE A 399 -48.76 -5.26 -35.47
C ILE A 399 -49.24 -6.33 -34.48
N THR A 400 -50.45 -6.14 -33.94
CA THR A 400 -51.09 -7.08 -33.01
C THR A 400 -52.42 -7.58 -33.57
N GLY A 401 -52.84 -8.79 -33.19
CA GLY A 401 -54.14 -9.36 -33.59
C GLY A 401 -54.10 -10.31 -34.79
N LEU A 402 -52.95 -10.47 -35.46
CA LEU A 402 -52.79 -11.42 -36.55
C LEU A 402 -52.63 -12.87 -36.05
N PRO A 403 -53.41 -13.86 -36.55
CA PRO A 403 -53.27 -15.27 -36.20
C PRO A 403 -51.86 -15.80 -36.45
N GLU A 404 -51.41 -16.77 -35.65
CA GLU A 404 -50.07 -17.35 -35.71
C GLU A 404 -50.15 -18.80 -36.21
N SER A 405 -49.30 -19.18 -37.17
CA SER A 405 -49.20 -20.56 -37.67
C SER A 405 -47.76 -21.08 -37.71
N ALA A 406 -47.59 -22.39 -37.63
CA ALA A 406 -46.27 -23.03 -37.46
C ALA A 406 -45.30 -22.84 -38.65
N ARG A 407 -45.79 -22.48 -39.84
CA ARG A 407 -45.00 -22.24 -41.06
C ARG A 407 -45.36 -20.92 -41.74
N GLU A 408 -45.68 -19.90 -40.95
CA GLU A 408 -46.03 -18.58 -41.51
C GLU A 408 -44.80 -17.87 -42.08
N SER A 409 -45.03 -17.11 -43.17
CA SER A 409 -44.15 -16.01 -43.55
C SER A 409 -44.73 -14.73 -42.97
N THR A 410 -44.06 -14.16 -41.97
CA THR A 410 -44.48 -12.87 -41.40
C THR A 410 -44.40 -11.75 -42.43
N ASP A 411 -43.49 -11.82 -43.40
CA ASP A 411 -43.38 -10.83 -44.47
C ASP A 411 -44.62 -10.89 -45.39
N ALA A 412 -45.05 -12.09 -45.77
CA ALA A 412 -46.28 -12.28 -46.54
C ALA A 412 -47.50 -11.76 -45.78
N LEU A 413 -47.62 -12.06 -44.48
CA LEU A 413 -48.71 -11.54 -43.65
C LEU A 413 -48.73 -10.01 -43.57
N VAL A 414 -47.56 -9.36 -43.50
CA VAL A 414 -47.45 -7.89 -43.48
C VAL A 414 -47.82 -7.30 -44.84
N ILE A 415 -47.38 -7.92 -45.94
CA ILE A 415 -47.73 -7.53 -47.32
C ILE A 415 -49.24 -7.64 -47.55
N ASP A 416 -49.83 -8.77 -47.18
CA ASP A 416 -51.25 -9.02 -47.32
C ASP A 416 -52.10 -8.07 -46.45
N LEU A 417 -51.62 -7.78 -45.23
CA LEU A 417 -52.24 -6.78 -44.36
C LEU A 417 -52.17 -5.38 -44.97
N ALA A 418 -51.05 -5.02 -45.59
CA ALA A 418 -50.92 -3.73 -46.27
C ALA A 418 -51.85 -3.62 -47.47
N LYS A 419 -51.97 -4.69 -48.26
CA LYS A 419 -52.91 -4.78 -49.37
C LYS A 419 -54.36 -4.62 -48.90
N ALA A 420 -54.71 -5.23 -47.76
CA ALA A 420 -56.01 -5.05 -47.09
C ALA A 420 -56.26 -3.60 -46.63
N ALA A 421 -55.21 -2.85 -46.27
CA ALA A 421 -55.31 -1.42 -45.93
C ALA A 421 -55.36 -0.50 -47.17
N GLY A 422 -55.19 -1.04 -48.39
CA GLY A 422 -55.11 -0.28 -49.64
C GLY A 422 -53.70 0.23 -49.97
N VAL A 423 -52.65 -0.33 -49.36
CA VAL A 423 -51.25 0.06 -49.57
C VAL A 423 -50.48 -1.05 -50.28
N THR A 424 -49.72 -0.70 -51.30
CA THR A 424 -48.86 -1.66 -52.00
C THR A 424 -47.50 -1.72 -51.30
N VAL A 425 -47.21 -2.88 -50.69
CA VAL A 425 -45.93 -3.22 -50.05
C VAL A 425 -45.38 -4.47 -50.73
N THR A 426 -44.10 -4.44 -51.07
CA THR A 426 -43.36 -5.58 -51.64
C THR A 426 -42.36 -6.13 -50.64
N VAL A 427 -41.75 -7.28 -50.94
CA VAL A 427 -40.69 -7.85 -50.10
C VAL A 427 -39.49 -6.90 -49.99
N ALA A 428 -39.18 -6.14 -51.05
CA ALA A 428 -38.08 -5.16 -51.05
C ALA A 428 -38.34 -3.94 -50.15
N ASP A 429 -39.59 -3.67 -49.79
CA ASP A 429 -39.95 -2.59 -48.87
C ASP A 429 -39.73 -2.97 -47.39
N LEU A 430 -39.59 -4.28 -47.10
CA LEU A 430 -39.38 -4.83 -45.78
C LEU A 430 -37.90 -5.19 -45.59
N ASP A 431 -37.29 -4.66 -44.52
CA ASP A 431 -35.96 -5.09 -44.07
C ASP A 431 -36.07 -6.43 -43.33
N ARG A 432 -37.04 -6.54 -42.41
CA ARG A 432 -37.33 -7.78 -41.69
C ARG A 432 -38.68 -7.72 -40.99
N SER A 433 -39.42 -8.82 -40.96
CA SER A 433 -40.52 -9.01 -40.01
C SER A 433 -40.35 -10.27 -39.17
N HIS A 434 -40.85 -10.24 -37.93
CA HIS A 434 -40.81 -11.41 -37.03
C HIS A 434 -41.78 -11.26 -35.85
N ARG A 435 -42.20 -12.40 -35.27
CA ARG A 435 -42.96 -12.45 -34.01
C ARG A 435 -42.06 -12.12 -32.81
N VAL A 436 -42.59 -11.39 -31.83
CA VAL A 436 -41.85 -10.96 -30.65
C VAL A 436 -42.35 -11.66 -29.39
N GLY A 437 -41.41 -12.21 -28.62
CA GLY A 437 -41.65 -12.87 -27.33
C GLY A 437 -41.83 -14.38 -27.42
N PRO A 438 -41.89 -15.06 -26.26
CA PRO A 438 -42.08 -16.51 -26.19
C PRO A 438 -43.50 -16.90 -26.69
N PRO A 439 -43.67 -18.09 -27.31
CA PRO A 439 -44.98 -18.59 -27.75
C PRO A 439 -46.01 -18.59 -26.62
N ARG A 440 -47.26 -18.25 -26.95
CA ARG A 440 -48.36 -18.15 -25.99
C ARG A 440 -49.55 -19.00 -26.47
N ARG A 441 -50.23 -19.67 -25.53
CA ARG A 441 -51.40 -20.51 -25.83
C ARG A 441 -52.70 -19.72 -25.91
N ASP A 442 -52.75 -18.56 -25.26
CA ASP A 442 -53.94 -17.72 -25.07
C ASP A 442 -54.14 -16.66 -26.15
N ARG A 443 -53.06 -16.21 -26.80
CA ARG A 443 -53.11 -15.13 -27.81
C ARG A 443 -51.94 -15.19 -28.79
N PRO A 444 -52.12 -14.78 -30.05
CA PRO A 444 -51.02 -14.73 -31.02
C PRO A 444 -49.97 -13.68 -30.61
N ARG A 445 -48.69 -13.94 -30.93
CA ARG A 445 -47.60 -12.99 -30.66
C ARG A 445 -47.69 -11.79 -31.60
N GLN A 446 -47.23 -10.63 -31.15
CA GLN A 446 -47.17 -9.43 -31.99
C GLN A 446 -46.05 -9.57 -33.04
N ILE A 447 -46.24 -8.97 -34.21
CA ILE A 447 -45.21 -8.86 -35.25
C ILE A 447 -44.55 -7.49 -35.15
N ILE A 448 -43.22 -7.44 -35.20
CA ILE A 448 -42.49 -6.23 -35.56
C ILE A 448 -42.14 -6.34 -37.04
N ALA A 449 -42.56 -5.36 -37.83
CA ALA A 449 -42.22 -5.22 -39.24
C ALA A 449 -41.36 -3.97 -39.43
N LYS A 450 -40.08 -4.16 -39.80
CA LYS A 450 -39.13 -3.10 -40.10
C LYS A 450 -39.09 -2.86 -41.61
N PHE A 451 -39.30 -1.62 -42.00
CA PHE A 451 -39.28 -1.18 -43.39
C PHE A 451 -37.91 -0.60 -43.74
N VAL A 452 -37.56 -0.71 -45.02
CA VAL A 452 -36.36 -0.07 -45.56
C VAL A 452 -36.54 1.46 -45.58
N ALA A 453 -37.69 1.93 -46.07
CA ALA A 453 -37.99 3.35 -46.21
C ALA A 453 -39.00 3.85 -45.16
N PHE A 454 -38.68 4.98 -44.51
CA PHE A 454 -39.58 5.64 -43.55
C PHE A 454 -40.94 6.00 -44.15
N ASN A 455 -40.96 6.49 -45.39
CA ASN A 455 -42.20 6.92 -46.06
C ASN A 455 -43.16 5.75 -46.30
N LYS A 456 -42.64 4.57 -46.67
CA LYS A 456 -43.45 3.37 -46.89
C LYS A 456 -44.07 2.86 -45.58
N ARG A 457 -43.29 2.91 -44.50
CA ARG A 457 -43.79 2.64 -43.15
C ARG A 457 -44.88 3.63 -42.71
N GLN A 458 -44.72 4.92 -43.05
CA GLN A 458 -45.70 5.95 -42.71
C GLN A 458 -47.01 5.78 -43.50
N GLU A 459 -46.92 5.45 -44.78
CA GLU A 459 -48.06 5.16 -45.66
C GLU A 459 -48.94 4.03 -45.09
N LEU A 460 -48.34 2.91 -44.67
CA LEU A 460 -49.08 1.82 -44.03
C LEU A 460 -49.67 2.23 -42.67
N LEU A 461 -48.95 3.02 -41.88
CA LEU A 461 -49.46 3.49 -40.59
C LEU A 461 -50.71 4.36 -40.78
N GLU A 462 -50.72 5.27 -41.75
CA GLU A 462 -51.84 6.17 -42.01
C GLU A 462 -53.06 5.42 -42.55
N ALA A 463 -52.84 4.45 -43.45
CA ALA A 463 -53.88 3.58 -43.99
C ALA A 463 -54.51 2.61 -42.96
N ARG A 464 -53.98 2.53 -41.73
CA ARG A 464 -54.48 1.60 -40.69
C ARG A 464 -55.97 1.75 -40.37
N THR A 465 -56.55 2.93 -40.57
CA THR A 465 -57.98 3.17 -40.35
C THR A 465 -58.86 2.44 -41.37
N ASN A 466 -58.30 2.13 -42.55
CA ASN A 466 -58.99 1.43 -43.64
C ASN A 466 -59.14 -0.07 -43.35
N LEU A 467 -58.32 -0.63 -42.45
CA LEU A 467 -58.44 -2.04 -42.01
C LEU A 467 -59.79 -2.37 -41.36
N ARG A 468 -60.52 -1.35 -40.90
CA ARG A 468 -61.87 -1.47 -40.33
C ARG A 468 -62.99 -1.21 -41.34
N ALA A 469 -62.66 -0.63 -42.50
CA ALA A 469 -63.61 -0.22 -43.53
C ALA A 469 -63.79 -1.34 -44.59
N GLY A 470 -64.65 -2.32 -44.29
CA GLY A 470 -65.53 -2.97 -45.25
C GLY A 470 -65.02 -3.74 -46.49
N ARG A 471 -63.72 -3.95 -46.76
CA ARG A 471 -63.30 -4.78 -47.91
C ARG A 471 -61.98 -5.54 -47.75
N VAL A 472 -62.09 -6.87 -47.68
CA VAL A 472 -61.10 -7.82 -48.24
C VAL A 472 -61.87 -9.03 -48.80
N GLN A 473 -61.76 -9.31 -50.10
CA GLN A 473 -62.36 -10.49 -50.72
C GLN A 473 -61.36 -11.66 -50.75
N GLN A 474 -61.81 -12.83 -50.27
CA GLN A 474 -61.18 -14.16 -50.44
C GLN A 474 -59.70 -14.31 -49.98
N HIS A 475 -59.31 -13.73 -48.83
CA HIS A 475 -58.00 -14.04 -48.23
C HIS A 475 -58.08 -15.24 -47.26
N PRO A 476 -57.16 -16.22 -47.31
CA PRO A 476 -57.24 -17.46 -46.52
C PRO A 476 -57.04 -17.30 -44.99
N ILE A 477 -56.65 -16.12 -44.50
CA ILE A 477 -56.23 -15.88 -43.09
C ILE A 477 -56.77 -14.52 -42.58
N LEU A 478 -56.67 -13.47 -43.40
CA LEU A 478 -57.14 -12.13 -43.07
C LEU A 478 -58.65 -11.99 -43.30
N THR A 479 -59.44 -12.59 -42.43
CA THR A 479 -60.90 -12.42 -42.43
C THR A 479 -61.28 -11.02 -41.95
N GLN A 480 -62.49 -10.56 -42.29
CA GLN A 480 -63.01 -9.28 -41.80
C GLN A 480 -62.99 -9.19 -40.27
N GLN A 481 -63.25 -10.31 -39.57
CA GLN A 481 -63.18 -10.39 -38.12
C GLN A 481 -61.75 -10.26 -37.58
N VAL A 482 -60.75 -10.83 -38.25
CA VAL A 482 -59.33 -10.70 -37.88
C VAL A 482 -58.86 -9.27 -38.09
N LEU A 483 -59.21 -8.65 -39.22
CA LEU A 483 -58.81 -7.28 -39.54
C LEU A 483 -59.44 -6.25 -38.59
N ALA A 484 -60.70 -6.44 -38.19
CA ALA A 484 -61.35 -5.61 -37.19
C ALA A 484 -60.61 -5.61 -35.83
N ASN A 485 -59.97 -6.74 -35.49
CA ASN A 485 -59.21 -6.94 -34.26
C ASN A 485 -57.70 -6.73 -34.43
N THR A 486 -57.24 -6.34 -35.63
CA THR A 486 -55.83 -6.07 -35.90
C THR A 486 -55.50 -4.62 -35.59
N TYR A 487 -54.41 -4.38 -34.86
CA TYR A 487 -53.94 -3.04 -34.53
C TYR A 487 -52.52 -2.82 -35.07
N ILE A 488 -52.36 -1.75 -35.84
CA ILE A 488 -51.05 -1.26 -36.28
C ILE A 488 -50.69 -0.04 -35.44
N ALA A 489 -49.53 -0.09 -34.80
CA ALA A 489 -48.99 0.98 -33.98
C ALA A 489 -47.50 1.23 -34.29
N GLU A 490 -47.00 2.38 -33.87
CA GLU A 490 -45.55 2.66 -33.92
C GLU A 490 -44.79 1.73 -32.97
N ASN A 491 -43.58 1.31 -33.35
CA ASN A 491 -42.73 0.52 -32.47
C ASN A 491 -42.00 1.43 -31.45
N LEU A 492 -42.56 1.53 -30.25
CA LEU A 492 -41.98 2.31 -29.15
C LEU A 492 -41.06 1.44 -28.26
N THR A 493 -40.08 2.05 -27.62
CA THR A 493 -39.30 1.41 -26.54
C THR A 493 -40.22 1.04 -25.37
N LYS A 494 -39.81 0.11 -24.51
CA LYS A 494 -40.62 -0.28 -23.33
C LYS A 494 -40.95 0.94 -22.44
N ARG A 495 -40.00 1.87 -22.30
CA ARG A 495 -40.17 3.13 -21.58
C ARG A 495 -41.24 4.01 -22.21
N ASN A 496 -41.15 4.24 -23.52
CA ASN A 496 -42.13 5.06 -24.24
C ASN A 496 -43.52 4.41 -24.30
N GLN A 497 -43.60 3.07 -24.35
CA GLN A 497 -44.87 2.35 -24.21
C GLN A 497 -45.51 2.62 -22.84
N LEU A 498 -44.73 2.57 -21.75
CA LEU A 498 -45.21 2.87 -20.41
C LEU A 498 -45.68 4.33 -20.29
N ILE A 499 -44.90 5.29 -20.79
CA ILE A 499 -45.27 6.71 -20.77
C ILE A 499 -46.59 6.94 -21.53
N LEU A 500 -46.72 6.36 -22.73
CA LEU A 500 -47.95 6.47 -23.52
C LEU A 500 -49.14 5.79 -22.84
N PHE A 501 -48.91 4.65 -22.19
CA PHE A 501 -49.93 3.95 -21.41
C PHE A 501 -50.47 4.84 -20.28
N VAL A 502 -49.58 5.43 -19.47
CA VAL A 502 -49.96 6.35 -18.39
C VAL A 502 -50.67 7.59 -18.95
N ALA A 503 -50.15 8.19 -20.03
CA ALA A 503 -50.80 9.34 -20.68
C ALA A 503 -52.23 9.01 -21.17
N ARG A 504 -52.46 7.79 -21.67
CA ARG A 504 -53.81 7.33 -22.05
C ARG A 504 -54.71 7.07 -20.86
N GLN A 505 -54.19 6.61 -19.71
CA GLN A 505 -54.95 6.50 -18.47
C GLN A 505 -55.38 7.88 -17.96
N LEU A 506 -54.47 8.85 -17.94
CA LEU A 506 -54.78 10.24 -17.57
C LEU A 506 -55.81 10.86 -18.49
N ARG A 507 -55.78 10.54 -19.79
CA ARG A 507 -56.84 10.93 -20.74
C ARG A 507 -58.20 10.35 -20.34
N ARG A 508 -58.27 9.05 -20.02
CA ARG A 508 -59.52 8.40 -19.56
C ARG A 508 -60.05 9.02 -18.26
N LYS A 509 -59.16 9.51 -17.39
CA LYS A 509 -59.50 10.22 -16.16
C LYS A 509 -59.83 11.71 -16.37
N GLY A 510 -59.86 12.20 -17.61
CA GLY A 510 -60.16 13.60 -17.92
C GLY A 510 -59.04 14.60 -17.62
N LYS A 511 -57.85 14.14 -17.19
CA LYS A 511 -56.69 15.01 -16.90
C LYS A 511 -55.93 15.45 -18.15
N LEU A 512 -56.10 14.71 -19.25
CA LEU A 512 -55.62 15.07 -20.57
C LEU A 512 -56.78 15.01 -21.57
N HIS A 513 -56.84 15.97 -22.48
CA HIS A 513 -57.78 15.89 -23.60
C HIS A 513 -57.38 14.79 -24.60
N SER A 514 -56.09 14.70 -24.93
CA SER A 514 -55.59 13.74 -25.91
C SER A 514 -54.15 13.33 -25.65
N ALA A 515 -53.81 12.07 -25.99
CA ALA A 515 -52.48 11.50 -25.90
C ALA A 515 -52.26 10.54 -27.08
N TRP A 516 -51.27 10.81 -27.93
CA TRP A 516 -50.99 10.05 -29.14
C TRP A 516 -49.50 10.04 -29.45
N THR A 517 -49.10 9.26 -30.45
CA THR A 517 -47.73 9.28 -30.97
C THR A 517 -47.70 9.73 -32.42
N ASN A 518 -46.59 10.38 -32.78
CA ASN A 518 -46.30 10.78 -34.15
C ASN A 518 -44.78 10.69 -34.33
N ASN A 519 -44.31 9.92 -35.32
CA ASN A 519 -42.90 9.66 -35.57
C ASN A 519 -42.19 9.09 -34.34
N CYS A 520 -42.87 8.19 -33.62
CA CYS A 520 -42.44 7.62 -32.34
C CYS A 520 -42.23 8.64 -31.21
N VAL A 521 -42.69 9.88 -31.35
CA VAL A 521 -42.70 10.90 -30.29
C VAL A 521 -44.07 10.96 -29.65
N ILE A 522 -44.12 10.86 -28.32
CA ILE A 522 -45.37 10.96 -27.56
C ILE A 522 -45.76 12.43 -27.46
N LYS A 523 -47.02 12.73 -27.78
CA LYS A 523 -47.60 14.07 -27.78
C LYS A 523 -48.89 14.07 -26.97
N VAL A 524 -49.09 15.12 -26.18
CA VAL A 524 -50.30 15.30 -25.36
C VAL A 524 -50.89 16.69 -25.55
N ARG A 525 -52.18 16.82 -25.27
CA ARG A 525 -52.87 18.11 -25.08
C ARG A 525 -53.71 18.04 -23.81
N THR A 526 -53.70 19.11 -23.03
CA THR A 526 -54.49 19.25 -21.80
C THR A 526 -55.93 19.65 -22.07
N ARG A 527 -56.18 20.46 -23.12
CA ARG A 527 -57.51 20.93 -23.55
C ARG A 527 -57.71 20.81 -25.05
N GLU A 528 -58.96 20.85 -25.48
CA GLU A 528 -59.33 20.90 -26.89
C GLU A 528 -58.75 22.15 -27.56
N GLY A 529 -58.22 22.01 -28.79
CA GLY A 529 -57.54 23.11 -29.51
C GLY A 529 -56.24 23.63 -28.88
N GLY A 530 -55.80 23.10 -27.73
CA GLY A 530 -54.62 23.59 -27.00
C GLY A 530 -53.28 23.24 -27.65
N PRO A 531 -52.17 23.83 -27.15
CA PRO A 531 -50.82 23.55 -27.64
C PRO A 531 -50.47 22.07 -27.45
N THR A 532 -49.69 21.54 -28.40
CA THR A 532 -49.25 20.14 -28.36
C THR A 532 -47.91 20.04 -27.64
N THR A 533 -47.88 19.33 -26.52
CA THR A 533 -46.66 19.14 -25.72
C THR A 533 -46.03 17.78 -26.03
N LYS A 534 -44.72 17.77 -26.30
CA LYS A 534 -43.94 16.54 -26.47
C LYS A 534 -43.57 15.98 -25.10
N ILE A 535 -43.72 14.67 -24.91
CA ILE A 535 -43.39 13.98 -23.65
C ILE A 535 -42.37 12.88 -23.94
N ASN A 536 -41.27 12.89 -23.20
CA ASN A 536 -40.19 11.89 -23.29
C ASN A 536 -39.88 11.22 -21.93
N SER A 537 -40.60 11.60 -20.87
CA SER A 537 -40.39 11.10 -19.51
C SER A 537 -41.68 11.13 -18.70
N LEU A 538 -41.76 10.29 -17.67
CA LEU A 538 -42.87 10.33 -16.69
C LEU A 538 -42.87 11.62 -15.87
N THR A 539 -41.70 12.21 -15.62
CA THR A 539 -41.55 13.54 -15.01
C THR A 539 -42.12 14.63 -15.90
N GLY A 540 -41.80 14.63 -17.20
CA GLY A 540 -42.40 15.59 -18.14
C GLY A 540 -43.92 15.47 -18.24
N LEU A 541 -44.47 14.26 -18.05
CA LEU A 541 -45.93 14.05 -17.95
C LEU A 541 -46.49 14.66 -16.65
N ARG A 542 -45.79 14.49 -15.52
CA ARG A 542 -46.11 15.11 -14.22
C ARG A 542 -46.10 16.63 -14.29
N ASP A 543 -45.14 17.22 -14.99
CA ASP A 543 -45.04 18.68 -15.12
C ASP A 543 -46.24 19.28 -15.89
N VAL A 544 -46.89 18.47 -16.74
CA VAL A 544 -48.06 18.88 -17.52
C VAL A 544 -49.38 18.69 -16.76
N VAL A 545 -49.52 17.66 -15.94
CA VAL A 545 -50.81 17.31 -15.29
C VAL A 545 -50.80 17.39 -13.75
N GLY A 546 -49.66 17.70 -13.13
CA GLY A 546 -49.45 17.62 -11.69
C GLY A 546 -49.17 16.21 -11.18
N ASP A 547 -49.05 16.05 -9.86
CA ASP A 547 -48.84 14.74 -9.23
C ASP A 547 -50.08 13.85 -9.39
N ASP A 548 -49.87 12.59 -9.80
CA ASP A 548 -50.94 11.60 -9.99
C ASP A 548 -50.49 10.21 -9.53
N PRO A 549 -51.36 9.41 -8.87
CA PRO A 549 -51.05 8.04 -8.48
C PRO A 549 -50.51 7.15 -9.61
N ASP A 550 -51.02 7.27 -10.84
CA ASP A 550 -50.58 6.45 -11.97
C ASP A 550 -49.14 6.79 -12.37
N ILE A 551 -48.78 8.08 -12.30
CA ILE A 551 -47.42 8.56 -12.57
C ILE A 551 -46.46 8.08 -11.46
N ARG A 552 -46.86 8.18 -10.19
CA ARG A 552 -46.05 7.71 -9.05
C ARG A 552 -45.81 6.20 -9.10
N SER A 553 -46.85 5.43 -9.39
CA SER A 553 -46.74 3.97 -9.54
C SER A 553 -45.82 3.61 -10.71
N ALA A 554 -45.95 4.29 -11.86
CA ALA A 554 -45.09 4.08 -13.00
C ALA A 554 -43.61 4.45 -12.71
N LEU A 555 -43.36 5.55 -11.98
CA LEU A 555 -42.01 5.94 -11.56
C LEU A 555 -41.38 4.87 -10.65
N GLN A 556 -42.13 4.32 -9.69
CA GLN A 556 -41.68 3.25 -8.81
C GLN A 556 -41.35 1.95 -9.58
N GLN A 557 -42.15 1.59 -10.59
CA GLN A 557 -41.92 0.40 -11.41
C GLN A 557 -40.66 0.48 -12.28
N THR A 558 -40.21 1.69 -12.63
CA THR A 558 -39.01 1.88 -13.48
C THR A 558 -37.68 1.82 -12.74
N GLY A 559 -37.67 1.66 -11.41
CA GLY A 559 -36.44 1.53 -10.62
C GLY A 559 -35.57 2.79 -10.56
N VAL A 560 -36.00 3.90 -11.16
CA VAL A 560 -35.35 5.21 -11.03
C VAL A 560 -35.90 5.85 -9.76
N ALA A 561 -35.13 5.78 -8.67
CA ALA A 561 -35.39 6.60 -7.49
C ALA A 561 -35.50 8.06 -7.94
N ALA A 562 -36.66 8.67 -7.76
CA ALA A 562 -36.85 10.08 -8.06
C ALA A 562 -35.79 10.89 -7.28
N ALA A 563 -34.97 11.67 -7.98
CA ALA A 563 -34.19 12.71 -7.34
C ALA A 563 -35.18 13.62 -6.57
N PRO A 564 -34.89 14.01 -5.32
CA PRO A 564 -35.75 14.94 -4.60
C PRO A 564 -35.80 16.28 -5.36
N ALA A 565 -36.95 16.95 -5.34
CA ALA A 565 -37.04 18.30 -5.89
C ALA A 565 -36.08 19.25 -5.14
N PRO A 566 -35.38 20.16 -5.84
CA PRO A 566 -34.54 21.15 -5.17
C PRO A 566 -35.45 22.10 -4.39
N GLY A 567 -35.39 22.06 -3.05
CA GLY A 567 -36.07 23.01 -2.17
C GLY A 567 -36.92 22.44 -1.04
N ALA A 568 -37.09 21.12 -0.91
CA ALA A 568 -37.74 20.56 0.27
C ALA A 568 -36.71 20.35 1.39
N GLY A 569 -36.66 21.29 2.35
CA GLY A 569 -35.85 21.17 3.55
C GLY A 569 -36.11 19.83 4.25
N ARG A 570 -35.04 19.10 4.57
CA ARG A 570 -35.13 17.88 5.40
C ARG A 570 -35.64 18.26 6.79
N ALA A 571 -36.62 17.51 7.27
CA ALA A 571 -37.09 17.56 8.65
C ALA A 571 -35.92 17.36 9.64
N PRO A 572 -35.98 17.98 10.83
CA PRO A 572 -34.92 17.86 11.83
C PRO A 572 -34.72 16.40 12.23
N ILE A 573 -33.46 15.99 12.24
CA ILE A 573 -33.03 14.66 12.68
C ILE A 573 -33.49 14.47 14.13
N ALA A 574 -34.34 13.48 14.36
CA ALA A 574 -34.75 13.08 15.70
C ALA A 574 -33.52 12.74 16.54
N ARG A 575 -33.46 13.28 17.76
CA ARG A 575 -32.44 12.95 18.77
C ARG A 575 -32.31 11.43 18.89
N VAL A 576 -31.09 10.94 18.77
CA VAL A 576 -30.72 9.57 19.13
C VAL A 576 -31.06 9.39 20.63
N PRO A 577 -31.86 8.38 21.02
CA PRO A 577 -32.09 8.09 22.44
C PRO A 577 -30.80 7.60 23.08
N GLU A 578 -30.50 8.05 24.29
CA GLU A 578 -29.44 7.46 25.12
C GLU A 578 -29.64 5.94 25.24
N PRO A 579 -28.57 5.13 25.13
CA PRO A 579 -28.70 3.70 25.34
C PRO A 579 -28.93 3.42 26.82
N ALA A 580 -30.16 2.97 27.12
CA ALA A 580 -30.54 2.42 28.40
C ALA A 580 -29.64 1.23 28.79
N ALA A 581 -29.32 1.18 30.08
CA ALA A 581 -28.53 0.14 30.72
C ALA A 581 -28.99 -1.29 30.35
N ALA A 582 -28.15 -2.03 29.64
CA ALA A 582 -28.30 -3.46 29.41
C ALA A 582 -27.02 -4.20 29.82
N ARG A 583 -27.11 -4.80 31.01
CA ARG A 583 -26.45 -6.00 31.57
C ARG A 583 -25.11 -6.46 30.97
N ARG A 584 -24.09 -6.50 31.86
CA ARG A 584 -22.81 -7.20 31.70
C ARG A 584 -23.02 -8.65 31.23
N PRO A 585 -22.36 -9.11 30.15
CA PRO A 585 -22.01 -10.50 29.97
C PRO A 585 -20.79 -10.83 30.82
N ALA A 586 -20.75 -12.06 31.34
CA ALA A 586 -19.77 -12.57 32.28
C ALA A 586 -18.32 -12.53 31.75
N GLU A 587 -17.40 -12.39 32.70
CA GLU A 587 -15.96 -12.64 32.56
C GLU A 587 -15.71 -14.00 31.91
N GLY A 588 -14.85 -14.02 30.89
CA GLY A 588 -14.43 -15.25 30.22
C GLY A 588 -13.69 -14.98 28.91
N ASP A 589 -12.35 -14.99 28.99
CA ASP A 589 -11.38 -15.28 27.94
C ASP A 589 -11.46 -14.57 26.57
N THR A 590 -10.53 -13.63 26.35
CA THR A 590 -9.40 -13.77 25.37
C THR A 590 -8.67 -12.42 25.23
N ALA A 591 -7.96 -12.01 26.27
CA ALA A 591 -6.91 -10.99 26.14
C ALA A 591 -5.62 -11.67 25.66
N VAL A 592 -5.41 -11.75 24.34
CA VAL A 592 -4.12 -12.15 23.77
C VAL A 592 -3.13 -11.00 23.96
N THR A 593 -2.48 -10.99 25.12
CA THR A 593 -1.29 -10.18 25.39
C THR A 593 -0.07 -10.86 24.74
N GLY A 594 0.19 -10.63 23.45
CA GLY A 594 1.41 -11.14 22.79
C GLY A 594 2.64 -10.30 23.15
N ASN A 595 3.72 -10.91 23.62
CA ASN A 595 5.02 -10.27 23.84
C ASN A 595 5.58 -9.81 22.48
N GLY A 596 5.93 -8.54 22.31
CA GLY A 596 6.29 -7.96 21.00
C GLY A 596 7.69 -8.32 20.49
N GLN A 597 7.89 -9.54 19.98
CA GLN A 597 9.16 -9.93 19.34
C GLN A 597 9.29 -9.35 17.92
N MET A 598 10.53 -9.15 17.45
CA MET A 598 10.83 -8.52 16.15
C MET A 598 11.75 -9.39 15.28
N LEU A 599 11.49 -9.44 13.99
CA LEU A 599 12.34 -9.98 12.93
C LEU A 599 13.13 -8.84 12.26
N ASN A 600 14.42 -9.05 12.03
CA ASN A 600 15.26 -8.03 11.41
C ASN A 600 16.41 -8.63 10.58
N VAL A 601 16.21 -8.74 9.27
CA VAL A 601 17.26 -9.19 8.34
C VAL A 601 18.03 -8.03 7.72
N ASN A 602 17.40 -6.88 7.47
CA ASN A 602 18.02 -5.72 6.83
C ASN A 602 17.39 -4.38 7.25
N PHE A 603 17.15 -4.20 8.55
CA PHE A 603 16.60 -2.99 9.18
C PHE A 603 15.15 -2.65 8.81
N GLU A 604 14.41 -3.58 8.24
CA GLU A 604 12.96 -3.47 8.04
C GLU A 604 12.19 -3.51 9.35
N LYS A 605 12.74 -4.17 10.38
CA LYS A 605 12.17 -4.29 11.72
C LYS A 605 10.71 -4.71 11.65
N LEU A 606 10.47 -5.96 11.24
CA LEU A 606 9.14 -6.52 11.15
C LEU A 606 8.69 -7.07 12.51
N SER A 607 7.55 -6.62 13.04
CA SER A 607 7.02 -7.19 14.28
C SER A 607 6.44 -8.57 14.07
N GLU A 608 6.52 -9.38 15.13
CA GLU A 608 5.74 -10.61 15.28
C GLU A 608 4.29 -10.36 14.88
N GLN A 609 3.62 -9.37 15.45
CA GLN A 609 2.21 -9.11 15.13
C GLN A 609 1.96 -8.78 13.65
N SER A 610 2.84 -8.00 13.01
CA SER A 610 2.72 -7.68 11.58
C SER A 610 2.92 -8.93 10.72
N PHE A 611 3.86 -9.79 11.11
CA PHE A 611 4.08 -11.07 10.45
C PHE A 611 2.90 -12.02 10.69
N THR A 612 2.45 -12.19 11.93
CA THR A 612 1.28 -13.02 12.31
C THR A 612 0.04 -12.61 11.54
N SER A 613 -0.27 -11.31 11.46
CA SER A 613 -1.40 -10.80 10.67
C SER A 613 -1.28 -11.16 9.18
N SER A 614 -0.08 -11.06 8.62
CA SER A 614 0.17 -11.41 7.21
C SER A 614 0.05 -12.92 6.98
N LEU A 615 0.59 -13.72 7.88
CA LEU A 615 0.50 -15.18 7.88
C LEU A 615 -0.96 -15.65 8.00
N GLU A 616 -1.70 -15.15 8.98
CA GLU A 616 -3.13 -15.46 9.15
C GLU A 616 -3.94 -15.05 7.92
N SER A 617 -3.63 -13.89 7.33
CA SER A 617 -4.28 -13.45 6.09
C SER A 617 -3.99 -14.40 4.91
N ALA A 618 -2.78 -14.98 4.83
CA ALA A 618 -2.43 -15.96 3.81
C ALA A 618 -3.13 -17.31 4.08
N VAL A 619 -3.10 -17.80 5.32
CA VAL A 619 -3.71 -19.07 5.75
C VAL A 619 -5.21 -19.10 5.47
N ARG A 620 -5.93 -17.99 5.67
CA ARG A 620 -7.38 -17.88 5.32
C ARG A 620 -7.67 -18.18 3.85
N CYS A 621 -6.68 -18.03 2.96
CA CYS A 621 -6.80 -18.31 1.54
C CYS A 621 -6.34 -19.73 1.15
N TRP A 622 -5.82 -20.54 2.07
CA TRP A 622 -5.22 -21.84 1.72
C TRP A 622 -6.24 -22.95 1.45
N GLY A 623 -7.43 -22.91 2.06
CA GLY A 623 -8.50 -23.89 1.82
C GLY A 623 -8.15 -25.31 2.29
N GLY A 624 -8.74 -25.75 3.41
CA GLY A 624 -8.59 -27.12 3.92
C GLY A 624 -7.34 -27.39 4.77
N ILE A 625 -6.38 -26.46 4.83
CA ILE A 625 -5.20 -26.52 5.69
C ILE A 625 -5.39 -25.56 6.86
N LYS A 626 -5.20 -26.05 8.09
CA LYS A 626 -5.26 -25.27 9.32
C LYS A 626 -3.86 -25.07 9.88
N LEU A 627 -3.50 -23.83 10.21
CA LEU A 627 -2.27 -23.52 10.93
C LEU A 627 -2.44 -23.93 12.41
N LEU A 628 -1.58 -24.83 12.89
CA LEU A 628 -1.52 -25.22 14.30
C LEU A 628 -0.59 -24.30 15.08
N ASP A 629 0.63 -24.09 14.58
CA ASP A 629 1.62 -23.22 15.22
C ASP A 629 2.67 -22.73 14.23
N PHE A 630 3.43 -21.69 14.60
CA PHE A 630 4.53 -21.19 13.79
C PHE A 630 5.62 -20.48 14.61
N THR A 631 6.84 -20.47 14.08
CA THR A 631 7.94 -19.63 14.54
C THR A 631 8.76 -19.14 13.36
N THR A 632 9.56 -18.11 13.58
CA THR A 632 10.31 -17.42 12.54
C THR A 632 11.75 -17.22 12.98
N ALA A 633 12.66 -17.14 12.04
CA ALA A 633 14.06 -16.84 12.29
C ALA A 633 14.65 -16.00 11.16
N GLU A 634 15.71 -15.28 11.46
CA GLU A 634 16.53 -14.62 10.46
C GLU A 634 17.45 -15.67 9.83
N SER A 635 17.58 -15.70 8.49
CA SER A 635 18.43 -16.68 7.80
C SER A 635 19.90 -16.59 8.20
N VAL A 636 20.29 -15.45 8.79
CA VAL A 636 21.62 -15.24 9.37
C VAL A 636 21.98 -16.25 10.46
N LEU A 637 20.97 -16.83 11.12
CA LEU A 637 21.11 -17.82 12.20
C LEU A 637 21.22 -19.27 11.69
N SER A 638 21.14 -19.52 10.38
CA SER A 638 21.28 -20.84 9.76
C SER A 638 22.63 -20.96 9.05
N ARG A 639 23.49 -21.92 9.45
CA ARG A 639 24.75 -22.23 8.76
C ARG A 639 24.49 -23.06 7.49
N GLY A 640 25.11 -22.69 6.38
CA GLY A 640 25.14 -23.47 5.14
C GLY A 640 24.03 -23.20 4.11
N GLU A 641 22.94 -22.51 4.47
CA GLU A 641 21.90 -22.07 3.50
C GLU A 641 21.99 -20.58 3.14
N ALA A 642 22.77 -19.79 3.89
CA ALA A 642 22.92 -18.35 3.68
C ALA A 642 24.03 -17.97 2.67
N ASP A 643 24.75 -18.96 2.13
CA ASP A 643 25.88 -18.71 1.23
C ASP A 643 25.37 -18.33 -0.18
N GLY A 644 25.52 -17.06 -0.54
CA GLY A 644 25.22 -16.53 -1.88
C GLY A 644 23.80 -15.98 -2.10
N GLN A 645 22.93 -15.96 -1.08
CA GLN A 645 21.59 -15.35 -1.18
C GLN A 645 21.46 -14.11 -0.29
N PRO A 646 20.66 -13.09 -0.69
CA PRO A 646 20.30 -11.99 0.20
C PRO A 646 19.67 -12.50 1.50
N PRO A 647 19.86 -11.80 2.63
CA PRO A 647 19.31 -12.22 3.91
C PRO A 647 17.77 -12.26 3.84
N HIS A 648 17.16 -13.28 4.44
CA HIS A 648 15.74 -13.60 4.27
C HIS A 648 15.17 -14.23 5.54
N TYR A 649 13.84 -14.38 5.63
CA TYR A 649 13.22 -15.04 6.78
C TYR A 649 13.11 -16.54 6.57
N LEU A 650 13.39 -17.30 7.63
CA LEU A 650 13.01 -18.69 7.78
C LEU A 650 11.68 -18.74 8.54
N VAL A 651 10.70 -19.46 8.01
CA VAL A 651 9.37 -19.60 8.60
C VAL A 651 9.11 -21.09 8.79
N PHE A 652 8.90 -21.52 10.03
CA PHE A 652 8.57 -22.90 10.36
C PHE A 652 7.09 -22.99 10.71
N LEU A 653 6.35 -23.85 9.98
CA LEU A 653 4.91 -24.00 10.10
C LEU A 653 4.56 -25.41 10.56
N GLU A 654 3.73 -25.51 11.58
CA GLU A 654 3.03 -26.76 11.92
C GLU A 654 1.58 -26.64 11.44
N THR A 655 1.13 -27.57 10.60
CA THR A 655 -0.19 -27.52 9.97
C THR A 655 -0.96 -28.84 10.13
N GLU A 656 -2.28 -28.73 10.16
CA GLU A 656 -3.24 -29.83 10.15
C GLU A 656 -4.01 -29.82 8.82
N GLY A 657 -4.31 -31.00 8.26
CA GLY A 657 -5.04 -31.13 6.99
C GLY A 657 -4.18 -31.10 5.72
N GLY A 658 -2.85 -31.03 5.84
CA GLY A 658 -1.90 -31.17 4.72
C GLY A 658 -0.66 -30.27 4.83
N ILE A 659 0.28 -30.47 3.89
CA ILE A 659 1.46 -29.61 3.70
C ILE A 659 1.09 -28.49 2.71
N PRO A 660 1.28 -27.19 3.05
CA PRO A 660 1.06 -26.10 2.12
C PRO A 660 1.90 -26.25 0.85
N THR A 661 1.27 -26.06 -0.31
CA THR A 661 1.95 -25.99 -1.62
C THR A 661 2.86 -24.76 -1.72
N GLU A 662 3.83 -24.77 -2.64
CA GLU A 662 4.71 -23.61 -2.89
C GLU A 662 3.93 -22.32 -3.19
N LYS A 663 2.81 -22.41 -3.92
CA LYS A 663 1.95 -21.25 -4.17
C LYS A 663 1.33 -20.69 -2.88
N GLN A 664 0.90 -21.57 -1.97
CA GLN A 664 0.34 -21.16 -0.68
C GLN A 664 1.41 -20.56 0.23
N LYS A 665 2.62 -21.13 0.24
CA LYS A 665 3.77 -20.59 0.98
C LYS A 665 4.18 -19.20 0.49
N ASN A 666 4.30 -19.02 -0.83
CA ASN A 666 4.65 -17.73 -1.44
C ASN A 666 3.63 -16.63 -1.14
N MET A 667 2.36 -16.99 -0.91
CA MET A 667 1.31 -16.06 -0.52
C MET A 667 1.61 -15.33 0.80
N ILE A 668 2.42 -15.93 1.70
CA ILE A 668 2.86 -15.27 2.94
C ILE A 668 3.75 -14.06 2.60
N ASP A 669 4.73 -14.23 1.69
CA ASP A 669 5.61 -13.17 1.20
C ASP A 669 4.82 -12.06 0.51
N GLU A 670 3.84 -12.43 -0.32
CA GLU A 670 2.95 -11.50 -1.02
C GLU A 670 2.12 -10.66 -0.04
N LYS A 671 1.43 -11.30 0.92
CA LYS A 671 0.62 -10.61 1.93
C LYS A 671 1.45 -9.72 2.83
N LEU A 672 2.66 -10.16 3.16
CA LEU A 672 3.59 -9.35 3.92
C LEU A 672 4.06 -8.11 3.13
N CYS A 673 4.31 -8.25 1.84
CA CYS A 673 4.63 -7.11 0.96
C CYS A 673 3.45 -6.15 0.79
N GLU A 674 2.21 -6.65 0.71
CA GLU A 674 1.00 -5.81 0.66
C GLU A 674 0.84 -4.97 1.92
N GLN A 675 1.07 -5.57 3.10
CA GLN A 675 0.82 -4.96 4.40
C GLN A 675 2.00 -4.12 4.93
N ASN A 676 3.24 -4.42 4.50
CA ASN A 676 4.44 -3.75 4.99
C ASN A 676 5.28 -3.14 3.85
N TYR A 677 5.19 -1.82 3.70
CA TYR A 677 5.92 -1.07 2.67
C TYR A 677 7.45 -1.18 2.79
N VAL A 678 7.99 -1.19 4.01
CA VAL A 678 9.44 -1.23 4.24
C VAL A 678 9.99 -2.60 3.81
N TYR A 679 9.31 -3.68 4.21
CA TYR A 679 9.60 -5.03 3.75
C TYR A 679 9.51 -5.13 2.23
N LYS A 680 8.41 -4.65 1.63
CA LYS A 680 8.23 -4.62 0.17
C LYS A 680 9.34 -3.86 -0.54
N SER A 681 9.73 -2.69 -0.04
CA SER A 681 10.82 -1.89 -0.61
C SER A 681 12.14 -2.68 -0.63
N PHE A 682 12.47 -3.39 0.45
CA PHE A 682 13.70 -4.17 0.50
C PHE A 682 13.62 -5.47 -0.32
N ARG A 683 12.46 -6.13 -0.39
CA ARG A 683 12.20 -7.27 -1.29
C ARG A 683 12.38 -6.88 -2.76
N VAL A 684 11.81 -5.73 -3.19
CA VAL A 684 11.96 -5.22 -4.57
C VAL A 684 13.40 -4.83 -4.90
N LYS A 685 14.15 -4.31 -3.91
CA LYS A 685 15.57 -3.92 -4.07
C LYS A 685 16.54 -5.09 -3.93
N ASN A 686 16.04 -6.32 -3.80
CA ASN A 686 16.83 -7.51 -3.52
C ASN A 686 17.72 -7.40 -2.26
N ALA A 687 17.39 -6.48 -1.36
CA ALA A 687 18.09 -6.27 -0.09
C ALA A 687 17.56 -7.23 0.99
N ILE A 688 16.38 -7.83 0.75
CA ILE A 688 15.84 -8.99 1.47
C ILE A 688 15.43 -10.03 0.43
N GLY A 689 15.90 -11.27 0.60
CA GLY A 689 15.58 -12.40 -0.27
C GLY A 689 14.16 -12.93 -0.02
N PRO A 690 13.63 -13.81 -0.90
CA PRO A 690 12.35 -14.48 -0.66
C PRO A 690 12.41 -15.29 0.64
N MET A 691 11.37 -15.23 1.46
CA MET A 691 11.31 -16.05 2.68
C MET A 691 11.28 -17.54 2.35
N LYS A 692 11.91 -18.35 3.20
CA LYS A 692 11.89 -19.80 3.09
C LYS A 692 10.91 -20.38 4.11
N VAL A 693 9.84 -20.97 3.60
CA VAL A 693 8.74 -21.50 4.40
C VAL A 693 8.82 -23.02 4.44
N MET A 694 8.98 -23.58 5.63
CA MET A 694 9.21 -25.00 5.88
C MET A 694 8.11 -25.55 6.77
N SER A 695 7.53 -26.68 6.38
CA SER A 695 6.59 -27.41 7.23
C SER A 695 7.36 -28.33 8.17
N VAL A 696 6.95 -28.38 9.44
CA VAL A 696 7.53 -29.29 10.45
C VAL A 696 6.56 -30.41 10.78
N ILE A 697 7.09 -31.49 11.34
CA ILE A 697 6.31 -32.67 11.75
C ILE A 697 5.29 -32.25 12.82
N PRO A 698 4.01 -32.71 12.76
CA PRO A 698 3.05 -32.46 13.82
C PRO A 698 3.56 -32.90 15.20
N GLY A 699 3.38 -32.06 16.22
CA GLY A 699 3.92 -32.24 17.57
C GLY A 699 5.32 -31.63 17.79
N THR A 700 5.97 -31.09 16.76
CA THR A 700 7.30 -30.45 16.89
C THR A 700 7.26 -29.28 17.86
N PHE A 701 6.23 -28.43 17.79
CA PHE A 701 6.12 -27.28 18.69
C PHE A 701 5.86 -27.72 20.15
N SER A 702 5.14 -28.82 20.37
CA SER A 702 4.97 -29.42 21.70
C SER A 702 6.30 -29.92 22.25
N LYS A 703 7.05 -30.67 21.45
CA LYS A 703 8.37 -31.21 21.84
C LYS A 703 9.37 -30.10 22.17
N TYR A 704 9.35 -29.02 21.41
CA TYR A 704 10.18 -27.84 21.69
C TYR A 704 9.83 -27.17 23.01
N ARG A 705 8.52 -27.07 23.32
CA ARG A 705 8.02 -26.53 24.58
C ARG A 705 8.46 -27.37 25.77
N ASP A 706 8.35 -28.68 25.67
CA ASP A 706 8.75 -29.61 26.74
C ASP A 706 10.26 -29.50 27.04
N GLN A 707 11.10 -29.35 26.01
CA GLN A 707 12.54 -29.13 26.18
C GLN A 707 12.85 -27.81 26.88
N LEU A 708 12.18 -26.71 26.53
CA LEU A 708 12.42 -25.41 27.16
C LEU A 708 12.01 -25.39 28.64
N ILE A 709 10.91 -26.08 28.98
CA ILE A 709 10.41 -26.18 30.36
C ILE A 709 11.32 -27.07 31.21
N SER A 710 11.89 -28.14 30.62
CA SER A 710 12.85 -29.00 31.34
C SER A 710 14.14 -28.29 31.77
N GLY A 711 14.45 -27.15 31.13
CA GLY A 711 15.64 -26.32 31.42
C GLY A 711 15.36 -25.01 32.17
N SER A 712 14.10 -24.68 32.49
CA SER A 712 13.74 -23.41 33.15
C SER A 712 12.84 -23.61 34.37
N SER A 713 13.01 -22.78 35.41
CA SER A 713 12.21 -22.82 36.65
C SER A 713 10.81 -22.19 36.51
N THR A 714 10.26 -22.14 35.29
CA THR A 714 9.03 -21.40 34.97
C THR A 714 7.79 -22.31 35.02
N PHE A 715 6.75 -21.90 35.75
CA PHE A 715 5.49 -22.66 35.84
C PHE A 715 4.79 -22.80 34.46
N LEU A 716 4.30 -24.01 34.17
CA LEU A 716 3.64 -24.43 32.92
C LEU A 716 2.57 -23.46 32.37
N LEU A 717 1.86 -22.76 33.25
CA LEU A 717 0.73 -21.87 32.89
C LEU A 717 1.14 -20.49 32.35
N GLN A 718 2.43 -20.11 32.47
CA GLN A 718 2.91 -18.79 32.03
C GLN A 718 3.85 -18.85 30.82
N PHE A 719 4.17 -20.04 30.32
CA PHE A 719 5.12 -20.19 29.21
C PHE A 719 4.48 -19.84 27.86
N LYS A 720 4.89 -18.71 27.26
CA LYS A 720 4.55 -18.34 25.89
C LYS A 720 5.66 -18.76 24.94
N GLN A 721 5.31 -19.56 23.94
CA GLN A 721 6.25 -20.05 22.94
C GLN A 721 6.84 -18.89 22.11
N PRO A 722 8.18 -18.80 21.96
CA PRO A 722 8.81 -17.74 21.16
C PRO A 722 8.40 -17.82 19.69
N ARG A 723 7.90 -16.71 19.13
CA ARG A 723 7.61 -16.57 17.70
C ARG A 723 8.83 -16.21 16.87
N VAL A 724 9.88 -15.68 17.51
CA VAL A 724 11.15 -15.36 16.86
C VAL A 724 12.28 -16.12 17.56
N LEU A 725 12.93 -17.00 16.82
CA LEU A 725 14.12 -17.73 17.27
C LEU A 725 15.33 -16.79 17.27
N ARG A 726 16.19 -16.92 18.29
CA ARG A 726 17.28 -15.96 18.56
C ARG A 726 18.67 -16.58 18.53
N SER A 727 18.76 -17.90 18.36
CA SER A 727 20.04 -18.61 18.36
C SER A 727 20.06 -19.70 17.31
N GLU A 728 21.27 -20.00 16.82
CA GLU A 728 21.54 -21.07 15.86
C GLU A 728 21.02 -22.43 16.36
N LYS A 729 21.20 -22.74 17.66
CA LYS A 729 20.70 -23.98 18.28
C LYS A 729 19.18 -24.15 18.14
N GLN A 730 18.44 -23.05 18.30
CA GLN A 730 16.98 -23.07 18.17
C GLN A 730 16.57 -23.29 16.71
N VAL A 731 17.22 -22.61 15.76
CA VAL A 731 16.95 -22.81 14.33
C VAL A 731 17.26 -24.25 13.92
N GLN A 732 18.39 -24.79 14.37
CA GLN A 732 18.80 -26.16 14.07
C GLN A 732 17.78 -27.20 14.57
N PHE A 733 17.20 -27.00 15.77
CA PHE A 733 16.14 -27.86 16.28
C PHE A 733 14.96 -27.96 15.29
N PHE A 734 14.45 -26.84 14.79
CA PHE A 734 13.33 -26.86 13.84
C PHE A 734 13.74 -27.37 12.45
N MET A 735 14.99 -27.15 12.04
CA MET A 735 15.53 -27.70 10.79
C MET A 735 15.60 -29.24 10.81
N GLU A 736 15.93 -29.85 11.94
CA GLU A 736 15.97 -31.31 12.11
C GLU A 736 14.58 -31.96 12.12
N HIS A 737 13.53 -31.18 12.41
CA HIS A 737 12.14 -31.66 12.48
C HIS A 737 11.29 -31.21 11.27
N ARG A 738 11.93 -30.74 10.19
CA ARG A 738 11.24 -30.38 8.95
C ARG A 738 10.74 -31.63 8.22
N LEU A 739 9.58 -31.52 7.57
CA LEU A 739 9.10 -32.54 6.64
C LEU A 739 9.95 -32.51 5.36
N GLU A 740 10.49 -33.65 4.95
CA GLU A 740 11.22 -33.74 3.70
C GLU A 740 10.26 -33.58 2.52
N GLU A 741 10.48 -32.54 1.72
CA GLU A 741 9.74 -32.32 0.50
C GLU A 741 10.22 -33.32 -0.55
N LYS A 742 9.38 -34.29 -0.91
CA LYS A 742 9.59 -35.07 -2.12
C LYS A 742 9.57 -34.11 -3.30
N LYS A 743 10.74 -33.86 -3.90
CA LYS A 743 10.83 -33.24 -5.23
C LYS A 743 9.95 -34.06 -6.18
N GLN A 744 8.85 -33.46 -6.62
CA GLN A 744 8.06 -33.98 -7.74
C GLN A 744 8.77 -33.71 -9.05
#